data_AF-W5NKT0-F1
#
_entry.id   AF-W5NKT0-F1
#
_cell.length_a   1.000
_cell.length_b   1.000
_cell.length_c   1.000
_cell.angle_alpha   90.00
_cell.angle_beta   90.00
_cell.angle_gamma   90.00
#
_symmetry.space_group_name_H-M   'P 1'
#
loop_
_entity.id
_entity.type
_entity.pdbx_description
1 polymer ?
#
loop_
_entity_poly.entity_id
_entity_poly.type
_entity_poly.pdbx_seq_one_letter_code
_entity_poly.pdbx_strand_id
1 'polypeptide(L)'
;FNYLSVLSFSVTLILALLTEVWTQSPGPMKTRCQGNVMVMEGDGSIFWGKHLEFDVMDSSGQFIPISPKLATQCGYSITIDFWGNVQFIASVLSCFAKNTKDESFTLTVQIRVSSNGGLSFPTKYIQSLTCDYFPWAAREILCERNYMEVSVRRGIPLIDPEFVQDEPDDWSLAVPEAIVAENDVWQVVFYLAEKKSMTVSQAMKAGYSINTTHTRIVLRAAYNSSESQQQTIQGVPMSVIRSTTFYKQKWLIMMVDTAVACPIDGTMFTEELITWNIPRILPPLVPTTPIKDLDIVLGVNGDKLSPSTINDRNYTLDVGPNLIMATFPVGAIGGQYKSHVKSNVYGITYSIDPFLEHSWQDDTLDKTKYTILHPITTPFMPRPPHVINNTIPDERVFNVTLGTFLPDVELVQISFYTGPLTVPEANQRGYNVQEHTFPNGSLTYTLQVPFEDPNVLVELLSPDTRKYTLPLVYTLVVLPENESFTYPAEVEAILKDVVPPSVTGYCSLISFVVVITNGNLGKNWVLIVGKRSLTSSMAAEYAYWENATHSGLTVPFNSPDVAYELIRSSEIRTRLDLTLEDTEKSWVYANFSLSCSFPLKMIECFSNGSMAALAVKLESVPDMMPSQLTLRDPSCRPAQSGAGTAVFYFNANSCQTTRQFNNNIMTYENEILWTSSRTSYRFGVVCHYRINDSRTVYFESMGNPGPVAEPGLGNFTVVMRLALDVSYVNFYGVPDYPVVKYLSEPLYFEVELLYSKDPQVELFLENCWATASSDMDSSPGWDVIIDSCENSADPNTTVFHPVSSDQRVTYPSHLKRFEVKMFSFVKDGAVLKLPIFFHCSVFICDANQPLDSLCKGQCVPGKQRLGDS
;
A
#
# COMPACT_ATOMS: atom_id res chain seq x y z
N PHE A 1 17.58 -54.78 87.89
CA PHE A 1 16.22 -54.24 88.00
C PHE A 1 15.72 -53.88 86.61
N ASN A 2 15.17 -54.88 85.92
CA ASN A 2 14.57 -54.82 84.59
C ASN A 2 13.05 -54.78 84.75
N TYR A 3 12.44 -53.59 84.85
CA TYR A 3 10.99 -53.46 85.00
C TYR A 3 10.40 -52.20 84.32
N LEU A 4 11.02 -51.71 83.24
CA LEU A 4 10.53 -50.49 82.55
C LEU A 4 10.52 -50.53 81.01
N SER A 5 10.81 -51.67 80.35
CA SER A 5 10.76 -51.75 78.87
C SER A 5 9.61 -52.57 78.28
N VAL A 6 8.79 -53.25 79.09
CA VAL A 6 7.77 -54.21 78.59
C VAL A 6 6.35 -53.60 78.52
N LEU A 7 6.10 -52.48 79.19
CA LEU A 7 4.78 -51.83 79.22
C LEU A 7 4.55 -50.82 78.09
N SER A 8 5.60 -50.33 77.41
CA SER A 8 5.44 -49.42 76.27
C SER A 8 5.09 -50.14 74.97
N PHE A 9 5.65 -51.34 74.74
CA PHE A 9 5.41 -52.11 73.51
C PHE A 9 4.02 -52.76 73.43
N SER A 10 3.40 -53.07 74.57
CA SER A 10 2.09 -53.72 74.61
C SER A 10 0.93 -52.75 74.39
N VAL A 11 1.11 -51.46 74.71
CA VAL A 11 0.08 -50.42 74.48
C VAL A 11 0.12 -49.91 73.03
N THR A 12 1.30 -49.85 72.40
CA THR A 12 1.41 -49.53 70.96
C THR A 12 0.89 -50.65 70.05
N LEU A 13 1.00 -51.92 70.45
CA LEU A 13 0.45 -53.02 69.65
C LEU A 13 -1.07 -53.12 69.78
N ILE A 14 -1.65 -52.78 70.93
CA ILE A 14 -3.11 -52.76 71.13
C ILE A 14 -3.75 -51.52 70.48
N LEU A 15 -3.06 -50.36 70.40
CA LEU A 15 -3.54 -49.23 69.60
C LEU A 15 -3.36 -49.43 68.07
N ALA A 16 -2.38 -50.22 67.64
CA ALA A 16 -2.22 -50.59 66.23
C ALA A 16 -3.22 -51.68 65.77
N LEU A 17 -3.75 -52.50 66.70
CA LEU A 17 -4.74 -53.55 66.41
C LEU A 17 -6.21 -53.11 66.60
N LEU A 18 -6.47 -51.88 67.02
CA LEU A 18 -7.82 -51.33 67.19
C LEU A 18 -8.18 -50.20 66.21
N THR A 19 -7.42 -50.04 65.12
CA THR A 19 -7.75 -49.10 64.03
C THR A 19 -7.70 -49.74 62.65
N GLU A 20 -8.17 -50.99 62.54
CA GLU A 20 -8.81 -51.47 61.30
C GLU A 20 -10.31 -51.59 61.53
N VAL A 21 -10.92 -50.54 62.08
CA VAL A 21 -12.28 -50.23 61.62
C VAL A 21 -12.08 -49.80 60.18
N TRP A 22 -12.41 -50.70 59.24
CA TRP A 22 -12.65 -50.36 57.84
C TRP A 22 -13.68 -49.24 57.82
N THR A 23 -13.19 -48.01 57.97
CA THR A 23 -13.90 -46.82 57.56
C THR A 23 -13.86 -46.91 56.03
N GLN A 24 -14.84 -47.61 55.46
CA GLN A 24 -15.20 -47.44 54.05
C GLN A 24 -15.43 -45.94 53.89
N SER A 25 -14.42 -45.24 53.37
CA SER A 25 -14.63 -43.87 52.91
C SER A 25 -15.80 -43.89 51.93
N PRO A 26 -16.74 -42.93 52.01
CA PRO A 26 -17.76 -42.78 50.99
C PRO A 26 -17.09 -42.84 49.62
N GLY A 27 -17.57 -43.70 48.73
CA GLY A 27 -16.97 -43.86 47.41
C GLY A 27 -16.94 -42.53 46.66
N PRO A 28 -15.98 -42.32 45.75
CA PRO A 28 -15.83 -41.09 44.96
C PRO A 28 -16.95 -40.88 43.93
N MET A 29 -17.98 -41.74 43.93
CA MET A 29 -19.10 -41.67 43.00
C MET A 29 -20.39 -41.27 43.71
N LYS A 30 -21.10 -40.31 43.12
CA LYS A 30 -22.51 -40.03 43.42
C LYS A 30 -23.35 -41.14 42.82
N THR A 31 -24.41 -41.55 43.50
CA THR A 31 -25.29 -42.62 43.04
C THR A 31 -26.72 -42.12 42.96
N ARG A 32 -27.46 -42.54 41.92
CA ARG A 32 -28.86 -42.20 41.73
C ARG A 32 -29.62 -43.32 41.02
N CYS A 33 -30.91 -43.39 41.29
CA CYS A 33 -31.85 -44.30 40.63
C CYS A 33 -32.62 -43.54 39.57
N GLN A 34 -32.60 -44.03 38.33
CA GLN A 34 -33.29 -43.39 37.22
C GLN A 34 -34.15 -44.41 36.50
N GLY A 35 -35.42 -44.50 36.92
CA GLY A 35 -36.34 -45.52 36.38
C GLY A 35 -35.80 -46.92 36.61
N ASN A 36 -35.67 -47.71 35.55
CA ASN A 36 -35.17 -49.08 35.58
C ASN A 36 -33.64 -49.19 35.43
N VAL A 37 -32.89 -48.09 35.61
CA VAL A 37 -31.42 -48.10 35.64
C VAL A 37 -30.85 -47.48 36.92
N MET A 38 -29.71 -48.02 37.34
CA MET A 38 -28.86 -47.57 38.43
C MET A 38 -27.69 -46.79 37.84
N VAL A 39 -27.48 -45.56 38.30
CA VAL A 39 -26.43 -44.68 37.77
C VAL A 39 -25.45 -44.32 38.88
N MET A 40 -24.15 -44.48 38.60
CA MET A 40 -23.06 -44.00 39.45
C MET A 40 -22.18 -43.03 38.65
N GLU A 41 -21.96 -41.84 39.18
CA GLU A 41 -21.28 -40.73 38.53
C GLU A 41 -20.10 -40.23 39.37
N GLY A 42 -18.92 -40.18 38.75
CA GLY A 42 -17.67 -39.79 39.36
C GLY A 42 -17.14 -38.50 38.75
N ASP A 43 -16.66 -37.59 39.61
CA ASP A 43 -16.10 -36.31 39.18
C ASP A 43 -14.72 -36.50 38.54
N GLY A 44 -14.52 -35.93 37.35
CA GLY A 44 -13.29 -36.06 36.58
C GLY A 44 -12.05 -35.54 37.30
N SER A 45 -12.18 -34.57 38.21
CA SER A 45 -11.07 -34.09 39.04
C SER A 45 -10.41 -35.19 39.89
N ILE A 46 -11.17 -36.24 40.24
CA ILE A 46 -10.67 -37.36 41.05
C ILE A 46 -9.92 -38.37 40.16
N PHE A 47 -10.37 -38.54 38.91
CA PHE A 47 -9.94 -39.61 38.02
C PHE A 47 -9.04 -39.15 36.87
N TRP A 48 -8.82 -37.84 36.73
CA TRP A 48 -8.00 -37.27 35.67
C TRP A 48 -6.61 -37.91 35.59
N GLY A 49 -6.23 -38.36 34.39
CA GLY A 49 -4.95 -39.02 34.13
C GLY A 49 -4.80 -40.40 34.79
N LYS A 50 -5.86 -40.98 35.36
CA LYS A 50 -5.85 -42.30 36.00
C LYS A 50 -6.59 -43.32 35.14
N HIS A 51 -6.17 -44.57 35.24
CA HIS A 51 -6.81 -45.73 34.63
C HIS A 51 -7.85 -46.30 35.58
N LEU A 52 -9.01 -46.64 35.04
CA LEU A 52 -10.20 -47.08 35.77
C LEU A 52 -10.64 -48.46 35.29
N GLU A 53 -10.87 -49.36 36.23
CA GLU A 53 -11.56 -50.63 35.98
C GLU A 53 -12.70 -50.84 36.98
N PHE A 54 -13.78 -51.46 36.51
CA PHE A 54 -14.98 -51.73 37.31
C PHE A 54 -15.14 -53.25 37.48
N ASP A 55 -15.34 -53.67 38.72
CA ASP A 55 -15.68 -55.04 39.09
C ASP A 55 -17.03 -55.04 39.80
N VAL A 56 -17.83 -56.09 39.62
CA VAL A 56 -19.15 -56.24 40.25
C VAL A 56 -19.14 -57.40 41.25
N MET A 57 -19.79 -57.23 42.40
CA MET A 57 -19.87 -58.28 43.42
C MET A 57 -20.93 -59.31 43.05
N ASP A 58 -20.57 -60.59 43.05
CA ASP A 58 -21.49 -61.71 42.84
C ASP A 58 -22.22 -62.14 44.13
N SER A 59 -23.06 -63.17 44.04
CA SER A 59 -23.82 -63.71 45.18
C SER A 59 -22.93 -64.37 46.25
N SER A 60 -21.69 -64.72 45.92
CA SER A 60 -20.72 -65.30 46.86
C SER A 60 -19.88 -64.24 47.58
N GLY A 61 -20.01 -62.97 47.20
CA GLY A 61 -19.22 -61.85 47.70
C GLY A 61 -17.91 -61.62 46.94
N GLN A 62 -17.70 -62.30 45.82
CA GLN A 62 -16.51 -62.16 44.99
C GLN A 62 -16.71 -61.05 43.94
N PHE A 63 -15.68 -60.22 43.73
CA PHE A 63 -15.68 -59.19 42.68
C PHE A 63 -15.23 -59.75 41.33
N ILE A 64 -16.06 -59.57 40.31
CA ILE A 64 -15.85 -60.04 38.94
C ILE A 64 -15.59 -58.85 38.01
N PRO A 65 -14.48 -58.83 37.25
CA PRO A 65 -14.20 -57.74 36.31
C PRO A 65 -15.23 -57.63 35.18
N ILE A 66 -15.66 -56.40 34.90
CA ILE A 66 -16.64 -56.11 33.85
C ILE A 66 -15.93 -56.01 32.49
N SER A 67 -15.88 -57.11 31.75
CA SER A 67 -15.45 -57.12 30.35
C SER A 67 -16.54 -56.54 29.42
N PRO A 68 -16.21 -56.05 28.21
CA PRO A 68 -17.23 -55.58 27.24
C PRO A 68 -18.31 -56.63 26.92
N LYS A 69 -17.93 -57.91 26.87
CA LYS A 69 -18.88 -59.02 26.68
C LYS A 69 -19.80 -59.18 27.89
N LEU A 70 -19.23 -59.15 29.11
CA LEU A 70 -20.03 -59.24 30.33
C LEU A 70 -20.96 -58.03 30.46
N ALA A 71 -20.48 -56.83 30.10
CA ALA A 71 -21.24 -55.59 30.14
C ALA A 71 -22.52 -55.68 29.31
N THR A 72 -22.42 -56.13 28.06
CA THR A 72 -23.60 -56.29 27.19
C THR A 72 -24.53 -57.41 27.63
N GLN A 73 -24.00 -58.54 28.10
CA GLN A 73 -24.81 -59.67 28.59
C GLN A 73 -25.50 -59.39 29.93
N CYS A 74 -24.90 -58.56 30.77
CA CYS A 74 -25.39 -58.30 32.11
C CYS A 74 -26.02 -56.92 32.30
N GLY A 75 -26.07 -56.09 31.27
CA GLY A 75 -26.75 -54.81 31.30
C GLY A 75 -25.95 -53.71 32.00
N TYR A 76 -24.65 -53.59 31.68
CA TYR A 76 -23.74 -52.56 32.19
C TYR A 76 -23.23 -51.67 31.03
N SER A 77 -23.10 -50.38 31.30
CA SER A 77 -22.52 -49.38 30.40
C SER A 77 -21.58 -48.48 31.20
N ILE A 78 -20.37 -48.26 30.70
CA ILE A 78 -19.32 -47.49 31.38
C ILE A 78 -18.80 -46.48 30.38
N THR A 79 -18.83 -45.21 30.77
CA THR A 79 -18.42 -44.10 29.92
C THR A 79 -17.55 -43.15 30.72
N ILE A 80 -16.56 -42.58 30.04
CA ILE A 80 -15.69 -41.55 30.60
C ILE A 80 -15.77 -40.42 29.58
N ASP A 81 -16.24 -39.25 30.00
CA ASP A 81 -16.30 -38.09 29.14
C ASP A 81 -14.92 -37.43 28.98
N PHE A 82 -14.83 -36.44 28.10
CA PHE A 82 -13.57 -35.74 27.81
C PHE A 82 -13.00 -34.96 29.02
N TRP A 83 -13.83 -34.64 30.01
CA TRP A 83 -13.43 -33.99 31.25
C TRP A 83 -13.04 -35.01 32.33
N GLY A 84 -13.00 -36.30 31.97
CA GLY A 84 -12.67 -37.41 32.86
C GLY A 84 -13.81 -37.81 33.78
N ASN A 85 -15.02 -37.23 33.64
CA ASN A 85 -16.17 -37.62 34.43
C ASN A 85 -16.58 -39.04 34.02
N VAL A 86 -16.81 -39.87 35.02
CA VAL A 86 -17.08 -41.29 34.80
C VAL A 86 -18.55 -41.56 35.09
N GLN A 87 -19.25 -42.20 34.15
CA GLN A 87 -20.63 -42.64 34.35
C GLN A 87 -20.71 -44.15 34.15
N PHE A 88 -21.15 -44.84 35.21
CA PHE A 88 -21.49 -46.25 35.23
C PHE A 88 -23.01 -46.38 35.29
N ILE A 89 -23.60 -47.09 34.34
CA ILE A 89 -25.03 -47.39 34.27
C ILE A 89 -25.22 -48.90 34.34
N ALA A 90 -26.15 -49.36 35.17
CA ALA A 90 -26.57 -50.75 35.24
C ALA A 90 -28.09 -50.87 35.15
N SER A 91 -28.60 -51.84 34.38
CA SER A 91 -30.02 -52.24 34.50
C SER A 91 -30.29 -52.73 35.93
N VAL A 92 -31.45 -52.36 36.48
CA VAL A 92 -31.88 -52.91 37.79
C VAL A 92 -32.03 -54.44 37.74
N LEU A 93 -32.21 -55.01 36.55
CA LEU A 93 -32.27 -56.46 36.28
C LEU A 93 -30.90 -57.06 35.93
N SER A 94 -29.79 -56.35 36.16
CA SER A 94 -28.45 -56.81 35.81
C SER A 94 -28.06 -58.13 36.50
N CYS A 95 -27.13 -58.90 35.92
CA CYS A 95 -26.83 -60.28 36.35
C CYS A 95 -26.55 -60.43 37.85
N PHE A 96 -25.87 -59.46 38.44
CA PHE A 96 -25.42 -59.50 39.83
C PHE A 96 -26.20 -58.53 40.74
N ALA A 97 -27.26 -57.90 40.24
CA ALA A 97 -28.16 -57.13 41.09
C ALA A 97 -28.97 -58.08 41.98
N LYS A 98 -28.92 -57.87 43.29
CA LYS A 98 -29.78 -58.57 44.24
C LYS A 98 -31.20 -58.05 44.09
N ASN A 99 -32.07 -58.87 43.51
CA ASN A 99 -33.47 -58.55 43.27
C ASN A 99 -34.37 -59.10 44.39
N THR A 100 -35.09 -58.21 45.06
CA THR A 100 -36.11 -58.53 46.05
C THR A 100 -37.50 -58.31 45.46
N LYS A 101 -38.16 -59.40 45.05
CA LYS A 101 -39.55 -59.43 44.56
C LYS A 101 -39.86 -58.52 43.35
N ASP A 102 -38.87 -58.18 42.54
CA ASP A 102 -38.99 -57.19 41.46
C ASP A 102 -39.40 -55.79 41.94
N GLU A 103 -39.15 -55.45 43.21
CA GLU A 103 -39.50 -54.14 43.79
C GLU A 103 -38.26 -53.37 44.23
N SER A 104 -37.26 -54.05 44.78
CA SER A 104 -36.02 -53.43 45.28
C SER A 104 -34.79 -54.19 44.78
N PHE A 105 -33.82 -53.43 44.27
CA PHE A 105 -32.64 -53.95 43.58
C PHE A 105 -31.37 -53.35 44.20
N THR A 106 -30.42 -54.19 44.59
CA THR A 106 -29.13 -53.73 45.15
C THR A 106 -27.97 -54.21 44.31
N LEU A 107 -27.08 -53.30 43.92
CA LEU A 107 -25.85 -53.61 43.20
C LEU A 107 -24.64 -53.07 43.98
N THR A 108 -23.58 -53.88 44.07
CA THR A 108 -22.31 -53.47 44.67
C THR A 108 -21.19 -53.57 43.64
N VAL A 109 -20.48 -52.47 43.45
CA VAL A 109 -19.44 -52.28 42.44
C VAL A 109 -18.14 -51.88 43.13
N GLN A 110 -17.03 -52.48 42.72
CA GLN A 110 -15.69 -52.06 43.09
C GLN A 110 -15.04 -51.31 41.94
N ILE A 111 -14.48 -50.15 42.23
CA ILE A 111 -13.78 -49.29 41.28
C ILE A 111 -12.30 -49.36 41.61
N ARG A 112 -11.48 -49.80 40.65
CA ARG A 112 -10.02 -49.85 40.74
C ARG A 112 -9.43 -48.67 39.98
N VAL A 113 -8.70 -47.82 40.70
CA VAL A 113 -8.10 -46.60 40.16
C VAL A 113 -6.57 -46.69 40.28
N SER A 114 -5.85 -46.45 39.18
CA SER A 114 -4.38 -46.41 39.20
C SER A 114 -3.82 -45.29 38.33
N SER A 115 -2.70 -44.70 38.75
CA SER A 115 -1.94 -43.74 37.92
C SER A 115 -1.15 -44.41 36.79
N ASN A 116 -1.15 -45.75 36.70
CA ASN A 116 -0.48 -46.49 35.64
C ASN A 116 -1.41 -47.49 34.94
N GLY A 117 -1.16 -47.71 33.64
CA GLY A 117 -2.00 -48.57 32.80
C GLY A 117 -1.97 -50.06 33.16
N GLY A 118 -0.97 -50.50 33.93
CA GLY A 118 -0.88 -51.88 34.44
C GLY A 118 -1.67 -52.12 35.74
N LEU A 119 -2.33 -51.09 36.30
CA LEU A 119 -3.05 -51.14 37.58
C LEU A 119 -2.24 -51.78 38.72
N SER A 120 -0.93 -51.52 38.80
CA SER A 120 -0.14 -52.02 39.91
C SER A 120 -0.50 -51.25 41.19
N PHE A 121 -0.94 -51.95 42.24
CA PHE A 121 -1.40 -51.36 43.51
C PHE A 121 -2.55 -50.34 43.33
N PRO A 122 -3.68 -50.73 42.73
CA PRO A 122 -4.77 -49.79 42.48
C PRO A 122 -5.45 -49.41 43.80
N THR A 123 -5.84 -48.15 43.93
CA THR A 123 -6.77 -47.73 44.99
C THR A 123 -8.14 -48.32 44.69
N LYS A 124 -8.76 -48.94 45.70
CA LYS A 124 -10.04 -49.65 45.56
C LYS A 124 -11.14 -48.88 46.28
N TYR A 125 -12.20 -48.56 45.58
CA TYR A 125 -13.41 -47.98 46.16
C TYR A 125 -14.56 -48.97 45.98
N ILE A 126 -15.37 -49.17 47.02
CA ILE A 126 -16.55 -50.02 46.95
C ILE A 126 -17.77 -49.12 47.08
N GLN A 127 -18.67 -49.22 46.11
CA GLN A 127 -19.90 -48.46 46.05
C GLN A 127 -21.08 -49.40 45.94
N SER A 128 -22.05 -49.25 46.83
CA SER A 128 -23.33 -49.95 46.77
C SER A 128 -24.44 -48.96 46.48
N LEU A 129 -25.41 -49.37 45.67
CA LEU A 129 -26.62 -48.62 45.34
C LEU A 129 -27.83 -49.55 45.43
N THR A 130 -28.87 -49.09 46.11
CA THR A 130 -30.17 -49.75 46.16
C THR A 130 -31.21 -48.85 45.51
N CYS A 131 -31.98 -49.40 44.57
CA CYS A 131 -33.04 -48.71 43.87
C CYS A 131 -34.36 -49.47 43.99
N ASP A 132 -35.41 -48.74 44.37
CA ASP A 132 -36.77 -49.25 44.37
C ASP A 132 -37.45 -48.88 43.04
N TYR A 133 -38.02 -49.87 42.35
CA TYR A 133 -38.67 -49.67 41.07
C TYR A 133 -39.94 -50.51 40.94
N PHE A 134 -41.08 -49.84 41.05
CA PHE A 134 -42.44 -50.38 40.90
C PHE A 134 -43.41 -49.20 40.66
N PRO A 135 -44.54 -49.35 39.93
CA PRO A 135 -44.99 -50.55 39.21
C PRO A 135 -44.33 -50.72 37.85
N TRP A 136 -44.15 -51.98 37.44
CA TRP A 136 -43.64 -52.35 36.12
C TRP A 136 -44.75 -52.29 35.05
N ALA A 137 -44.38 -51.89 33.83
CA ALA A 137 -45.20 -52.15 32.66
C ALA A 137 -45.19 -53.65 32.29
N ALA A 138 -46.19 -54.10 31.53
CA ALA A 138 -46.27 -55.49 31.09
C ALA A 138 -45.06 -55.85 30.21
N ARG A 139 -44.62 -54.93 29.37
CA ARG A 139 -43.37 -55.01 28.60
C ARG A 139 -42.55 -53.74 28.84
N GLU A 140 -41.28 -53.90 29.18
CA GLU A 140 -40.32 -52.80 29.27
C GLU A 140 -39.14 -53.08 28.36
N ILE A 141 -38.77 -52.09 27.56
CA ILE A 141 -37.64 -52.15 26.64
C ILE A 141 -36.69 -51.02 26.98
N LEU A 142 -35.41 -51.35 27.10
CA LEU A 142 -34.33 -50.43 27.36
C LEU A 142 -33.30 -50.52 26.22
N CYS A 143 -33.13 -49.41 25.51
CA CYS A 143 -32.11 -49.20 24.50
C CYS A 143 -30.98 -48.39 25.13
N GLU A 144 -29.97 -49.08 25.64
CA GLU A 144 -28.76 -48.49 26.22
C GLU A 144 -27.68 -48.32 25.14
N ARG A 145 -26.57 -47.65 25.43
CA ARG A 145 -25.46 -47.38 24.49
C ARG A 145 -24.90 -48.64 23.81
N ASN A 146 -24.78 -49.75 24.55
CA ASN A 146 -24.08 -50.96 24.10
C ASN A 146 -24.95 -52.23 24.05
N TYR A 147 -26.16 -52.22 24.62
CA TYR A 147 -27.08 -53.36 24.59
C TYR A 147 -28.55 -52.93 24.47
N MET A 148 -29.37 -53.88 24.02
CA MET A 148 -30.82 -53.82 23.99
C MET A 148 -31.34 -54.82 25.01
N GLU A 149 -32.31 -54.42 25.83
CA GLU A 149 -32.95 -55.24 26.84
C GLU A 149 -34.47 -55.20 26.66
N VAL A 150 -35.10 -56.36 26.72
CA VAL A 150 -36.55 -56.48 26.84
C VAL A 150 -36.89 -57.33 28.05
N SER A 151 -37.83 -56.83 28.83
CA SER A 151 -38.31 -57.45 30.05
C SER A 151 -39.83 -57.56 29.95
N VAL A 152 -40.36 -58.77 30.03
CA VAL A 152 -41.79 -59.05 29.82
C VAL A 152 -42.37 -59.71 31.06
N ARG A 153 -43.56 -59.27 31.47
CA ARG A 153 -44.31 -59.84 32.58
C ARG A 153 -44.65 -61.29 32.28
N ARG A 154 -44.37 -62.14 33.26
CA ARG A 154 -44.76 -63.54 33.33
C ARG A 154 -46.25 -63.62 33.72
N GLY A 155 -47.13 -63.47 32.74
CA GLY A 155 -48.60 -63.48 32.93
C GLY A 155 -49.14 -64.87 33.24
N ILE A 156 -48.95 -65.35 34.47
CA ILE A 156 -49.40 -66.69 34.90
C ILE A 156 -50.71 -66.59 35.70
N PRO A 157 -51.76 -67.34 35.35
CA PRO A 157 -52.81 -67.73 36.29
C PRO A 157 -52.23 -68.71 37.32
N LEU A 158 -52.36 -68.42 38.61
CA LEU A 158 -51.99 -69.39 39.66
C LEU A 158 -52.75 -70.70 39.39
N ILE A 159 -52.03 -71.81 39.20
CA ILE A 159 -52.66 -73.14 39.16
C ILE A 159 -53.09 -73.45 40.59
N ASP A 160 -54.40 -73.47 40.83
CA ASP A 160 -54.97 -73.80 42.13
C ASP A 160 -54.54 -75.24 42.51
N PRO A 161 -53.87 -75.45 43.66
CA PRO A 161 -53.55 -76.79 44.11
C PRO A 161 -54.78 -77.69 44.30
N GLU A 162 -56.00 -77.13 44.45
CA GLU A 162 -57.25 -77.89 44.55
C GLU A 162 -57.70 -78.50 43.21
N PHE A 163 -57.22 -77.99 42.06
CA PHE A 163 -57.59 -78.50 40.73
C PHE A 163 -57.13 -79.95 40.48
N VAL A 164 -56.24 -80.47 41.33
CA VAL A 164 -55.57 -81.77 41.18
C VAL A 164 -56.16 -82.84 42.12
N GLN A 165 -57.10 -82.49 43.00
CA GLN A 165 -57.66 -83.43 43.98
C GLN A 165 -58.81 -84.32 43.46
N ASP A 166 -59.46 -83.95 42.35
CA ASP A 166 -60.70 -84.61 41.88
C ASP A 166 -60.55 -85.41 40.56
N GLU A 167 -59.34 -85.68 40.06
CA GLU A 167 -59.10 -86.42 38.81
C GLU A 167 -58.58 -87.87 39.05
N PRO A 168 -58.76 -88.80 38.08
CA PRO A 168 -58.50 -90.24 38.24
C PRO A 168 -57.06 -90.60 38.65
N ASP A 169 -56.87 -91.79 39.24
CA ASP A 169 -55.60 -92.35 39.76
C ASP A 169 -54.38 -92.20 38.81
N ASP A 170 -54.57 -92.12 37.49
CA ASP A 170 -53.48 -91.93 36.52
C ASP A 170 -52.76 -90.57 36.64
N TRP A 171 -53.46 -89.51 37.08
CA TRP A 171 -52.83 -88.20 37.30
C TRP A 171 -51.94 -88.17 38.55
N SER A 172 -52.20 -89.05 39.53
CA SER A 172 -51.38 -89.15 40.75
C SER A 172 -49.93 -89.58 40.48
N LEU A 173 -49.66 -90.22 39.33
CA LEU A 173 -48.33 -90.63 38.88
C LEU A 173 -47.59 -89.53 38.08
N ALA A 174 -48.31 -88.76 37.27
CA ALA A 174 -47.71 -87.71 36.41
C ALA A 174 -47.51 -86.36 37.14
N VAL A 175 -48.34 -86.07 38.15
CA VAL A 175 -48.28 -84.80 38.91
C VAL A 175 -46.97 -84.63 39.68
N PRO A 176 -46.41 -85.63 40.39
CA PRO A 176 -45.12 -85.50 41.05
C PRO A 176 -43.99 -85.20 40.05
N GLU A 177 -43.93 -85.90 38.92
CA GLU A 177 -42.92 -85.67 37.87
C GLU A 177 -43.03 -84.27 37.27
N ALA A 178 -44.25 -83.77 37.09
CA ALA A 178 -44.47 -82.44 36.55
C ALA A 178 -44.27 -81.33 37.61
N ILE A 179 -44.42 -81.60 38.91
CA ILE A 179 -44.03 -80.69 40.00
C ILE A 179 -42.50 -80.63 40.15
N VAL A 180 -41.79 -81.72 39.88
CA VAL A 180 -40.32 -81.79 39.91
C VAL A 180 -39.71 -81.08 38.70
N ALA A 181 -40.45 -80.89 37.60
CA ALA A 181 -39.97 -80.15 36.45
C ALA A 181 -39.62 -78.70 36.82
N GLU A 182 -38.35 -78.34 36.64
CA GLU A 182 -37.83 -77.01 36.96
C GLU A 182 -38.55 -75.93 36.13
N ASN A 183 -38.98 -74.87 36.82
CA ASN A 183 -39.62 -73.72 36.20
C ASN A 183 -38.55 -72.84 35.57
N ASP A 184 -38.27 -73.07 34.29
CA ASP A 184 -37.17 -72.38 33.61
C ASP A 184 -37.48 -72.07 32.14
N VAL A 185 -36.76 -71.08 31.60
CA VAL A 185 -36.66 -70.87 30.17
C VAL A 185 -35.74 -71.95 29.61
N TRP A 186 -36.24 -72.74 28.68
CA TRP A 186 -35.44 -73.82 28.09
C TRP A 186 -35.06 -73.54 26.64
N GLN A 187 -35.78 -72.64 25.95
CA GLN A 187 -35.57 -72.35 24.54
C GLN A 187 -35.95 -70.91 24.16
N VAL A 188 -35.18 -70.33 23.23
CA VAL A 188 -35.53 -69.12 22.49
C VAL A 188 -35.56 -69.42 20.99
N VAL A 189 -36.53 -68.84 20.28
CA VAL A 189 -36.64 -68.94 18.83
C VAL A 189 -36.53 -67.56 18.23
N PHE A 190 -35.51 -67.35 17.39
CA PHE A 190 -35.29 -66.14 16.62
C PHE A 190 -35.93 -66.27 15.23
N TYR A 191 -36.71 -65.27 14.83
CA TYR A 191 -37.40 -65.22 13.55
C TYR A 191 -36.60 -64.43 12.53
N LEU A 192 -35.65 -65.12 11.89
CA LEU A 192 -34.92 -64.63 10.72
C LEU A 192 -35.60 -65.13 9.42
N ALA A 193 -34.92 -65.01 8.27
CA ALA A 193 -35.35 -65.65 7.03
C ALA A 193 -35.56 -67.17 7.21
N GLU A 194 -34.68 -67.81 7.99
CA GLU A 194 -34.85 -69.15 8.53
C GLU A 194 -34.97 -69.09 10.05
N LYS A 195 -35.96 -69.78 10.63
CA LYS A 195 -36.15 -69.80 12.09
C LYS A 195 -34.95 -70.46 12.76
N LYS A 196 -34.34 -69.78 13.73
CA LYS A 196 -33.21 -70.29 14.49
C LYS A 196 -33.60 -70.53 15.93
N SER A 197 -33.49 -71.77 16.38
CA SER A 197 -33.76 -72.16 17.76
C SER A 197 -32.46 -72.33 18.54
N MET A 198 -32.43 -71.83 19.78
CA MET A 198 -31.31 -72.02 20.71
C MET A 198 -31.84 -72.40 22.09
N THR A 199 -31.12 -73.28 22.79
CA THR A 199 -31.27 -73.41 24.25
C THR A 199 -30.69 -72.17 24.94
N VAL A 200 -31.07 -71.91 26.20
CA VAL A 200 -30.51 -70.77 26.96
C VAL A 200 -28.99 -70.82 27.03
N SER A 201 -28.40 -71.99 27.25
CA SER A 201 -26.94 -72.17 27.25
C SER A 201 -26.29 -71.85 25.91
N GLN A 202 -26.92 -72.23 24.79
CA GLN A 202 -26.44 -71.89 23.45
C GLN A 202 -26.54 -70.38 23.19
N ALA A 203 -27.66 -69.76 23.58
CA ALA A 203 -27.85 -68.32 23.46
C ALA A 203 -26.81 -67.54 24.28
N MET A 204 -26.52 -67.96 25.52
CA MET A 204 -25.46 -67.37 26.36
C MET A 204 -24.07 -67.49 25.72
N LYS A 205 -23.74 -68.63 25.11
CA LYS A 205 -22.48 -68.80 24.37
C LYS A 205 -22.41 -67.88 23.15
N ALA A 206 -23.55 -67.63 22.49
CA ALA A 206 -23.69 -66.74 21.35
C ALA A 206 -23.72 -65.24 21.73
N GLY A 207 -23.62 -64.87 23.00
CA GLY A 207 -23.56 -63.47 23.44
C GLY A 207 -24.89 -62.88 23.90
N TYR A 208 -25.96 -63.66 23.93
CA TYR A 208 -27.24 -63.24 24.52
C TYR A 208 -27.24 -63.45 26.03
N SER A 209 -28.19 -62.84 26.71
CA SER A 209 -28.51 -63.18 28.10
C SER A 209 -30.01 -63.34 28.22
N ILE A 210 -30.42 -64.49 28.74
CA ILE A 210 -31.83 -64.80 28.96
C ILE A 210 -31.94 -65.24 30.40
N ASN A 211 -32.74 -64.51 31.17
CA ASN A 211 -32.90 -64.74 32.60
C ASN A 211 -34.37 -64.58 33.00
N THR A 212 -34.73 -65.12 34.15
CA THR A 212 -36.05 -64.98 34.74
C THR A 212 -35.96 -64.41 36.14
N THR A 213 -36.89 -63.54 36.48
CA THR A 213 -37.07 -63.03 37.83
C THR A 213 -38.36 -63.57 38.44
N HIS A 214 -38.74 -63.05 39.61
CA HIS A 214 -39.96 -63.47 40.29
C HIS A 214 -41.21 -63.34 39.41
N THR A 215 -41.30 -62.27 38.62
CA THR A 215 -42.46 -61.94 37.78
C THR A 215 -42.13 -61.69 36.32
N ARG A 216 -40.86 -61.79 35.86
CA ARG A 216 -40.48 -61.37 34.51
C ARG A 216 -39.53 -62.32 33.79
N ILE A 217 -39.54 -62.25 32.46
CA ILE A 217 -38.55 -62.85 31.57
C ILE A 217 -37.76 -61.72 30.93
N VAL A 218 -36.43 -61.81 30.96
CA VAL A 218 -35.51 -60.79 30.45
C VAL A 218 -34.67 -61.39 29.34
N LEU A 219 -34.60 -60.70 28.21
CA LEU A 219 -33.68 -60.99 27.11
C LEU A 219 -32.80 -59.77 26.85
N ARG A 220 -31.48 -59.99 26.73
CA ARG A 220 -30.49 -58.98 26.34
C ARG A 220 -29.67 -59.41 25.15
N ALA A 221 -29.31 -58.44 24.33
CA ALA A 221 -28.44 -58.61 23.18
C ALA A 221 -27.66 -57.32 22.89
N ALA A 222 -26.46 -57.45 22.31
CA ALA A 222 -25.80 -56.31 21.68
C ALA A 222 -26.52 -55.90 20.38
N TYR A 223 -26.40 -54.64 19.97
CA TYR A 223 -27.03 -54.11 18.74
C TYR A 223 -26.59 -54.84 17.46
N ASN A 224 -25.40 -55.42 17.45
CA ASN A 224 -24.80 -56.13 16.30
C ASN A 224 -24.76 -57.65 16.51
N SER A 225 -25.66 -58.21 17.32
CA SER A 225 -25.73 -59.64 17.55
C SER A 225 -26.11 -60.40 16.25
N SER A 226 -25.74 -61.67 16.15
CA SER A 226 -25.91 -62.46 14.91
C SER A 226 -27.35 -62.64 14.43
N GLU A 227 -28.32 -62.56 15.33
CA GLU A 227 -29.75 -62.70 15.05
C GLU A 227 -30.46 -61.33 15.05
N SER A 228 -29.71 -60.23 15.15
CA SER A 228 -30.24 -58.89 14.94
C SER A 228 -30.38 -58.58 13.44
N GLN A 229 -31.45 -57.88 13.10
CA GLN A 229 -31.74 -57.41 11.74
C GLN A 229 -31.75 -55.89 11.73
N GLN A 230 -30.99 -55.28 10.82
CA GLN A 230 -31.09 -53.85 10.59
C GLN A 230 -32.32 -53.55 9.73
N GLN A 231 -33.20 -52.67 10.22
CA GLN A 231 -34.41 -52.25 9.50
C GLN A 231 -34.54 -50.74 9.58
N THR A 232 -34.90 -50.09 8.48
CA THR A 232 -35.18 -48.66 8.45
C THR A 232 -36.67 -48.43 8.69
N ILE A 233 -37.02 -47.73 9.77
CA ILE A 233 -38.41 -47.42 10.14
C ILE A 233 -38.55 -45.90 10.13
N GLN A 234 -39.39 -45.36 9.25
CA GLN A 234 -39.58 -43.90 9.08
C GLN A 234 -38.25 -43.14 8.87
N GLY A 235 -37.30 -43.73 8.15
CA GLY A 235 -35.97 -43.15 7.90
C GLY A 235 -34.94 -43.37 9.00
N VAL A 236 -35.33 -43.93 10.16
CA VAL A 236 -34.43 -44.21 11.29
C VAL A 236 -33.90 -45.64 11.20
N PRO A 237 -32.57 -45.87 11.17
CA PRO A 237 -32.00 -47.21 11.23
C PRO A 237 -32.18 -47.84 12.62
N MET A 238 -32.78 -49.02 12.67
CA MET A 238 -33.10 -49.77 13.89
C MET A 238 -32.38 -51.11 13.89
N SER A 239 -31.90 -51.56 15.06
CA SER A 239 -31.53 -52.95 15.30
C SER A 239 -32.73 -53.68 15.90
N VAL A 240 -33.16 -54.75 15.24
CA VAL A 240 -34.39 -55.47 15.56
C VAL A 240 -34.09 -56.95 15.79
N ILE A 241 -34.52 -57.48 16.93
CA ILE A 241 -34.53 -58.90 17.20
C ILE A 241 -35.98 -59.32 17.36
N ARG A 242 -36.46 -60.19 16.48
CA ARG A 242 -37.77 -60.82 16.61
C ARG A 242 -37.57 -62.18 17.25
N SER A 243 -38.05 -62.36 18.48
CA SER A 243 -37.88 -63.64 19.19
C SER A 243 -39.09 -64.01 20.04
N THR A 244 -39.30 -65.31 20.19
CA THR A 244 -40.21 -65.88 21.19
C THR A 244 -39.41 -66.72 22.16
N THR A 245 -39.58 -66.44 23.45
CA THR A 245 -38.97 -67.21 24.52
C THR A 245 -39.98 -68.19 25.09
N PHE A 246 -39.58 -69.46 25.19
CA PHE A 246 -40.40 -70.54 25.71
C PHE A 246 -40.07 -70.78 27.18
N TYR A 247 -41.01 -70.47 28.04
CA TYR A 247 -40.90 -70.70 29.48
C TYR A 247 -41.72 -71.91 29.88
N LYS A 248 -41.10 -72.85 30.59
CA LYS A 248 -41.76 -74.04 31.10
C LYS A 248 -42.16 -73.80 32.56
N GLN A 249 -43.43 -74.06 32.87
CA GLN A 249 -43.93 -74.10 34.24
C GLN A 249 -44.64 -75.42 34.48
N LYS A 250 -44.01 -76.33 35.22
CA LYS A 250 -44.49 -77.71 35.36
C LYS A 250 -44.75 -78.37 33.99
N TRP A 251 -46.01 -78.66 33.66
CA TRP A 251 -46.46 -79.21 32.37
C TRP A 251 -46.90 -78.16 31.34
N LEU A 252 -46.96 -76.88 31.70
CA LEU A 252 -47.34 -75.79 30.80
C LEU A 252 -46.10 -75.21 30.12
N ILE A 253 -46.21 -74.94 28.81
CA ILE A 253 -45.22 -74.18 28.05
C ILE A 253 -45.86 -72.87 27.61
N MET A 254 -45.31 -71.76 28.09
CA MET A 254 -45.74 -70.42 27.72
C MET A 254 -44.81 -69.85 26.65
N MET A 255 -45.41 -69.28 25.61
CA MET A 255 -44.71 -68.52 24.58
C MET A 255 -44.80 -67.04 24.94
N VAL A 256 -43.64 -66.42 25.13
CA VAL A 256 -43.56 -65.00 25.46
C VAL A 256 -42.87 -64.27 24.32
N ASP A 257 -43.53 -63.24 23.79
CA ASP A 257 -42.94 -62.35 22.79
C ASP A 257 -41.83 -61.52 23.44
N THR A 258 -40.59 -61.85 23.11
CA THR A 258 -39.39 -61.16 23.59
C THR A 258 -38.72 -60.38 22.48
N ALA A 259 -39.50 -59.92 21.50
CA ALA A 259 -38.99 -59.02 20.47
C ALA A 259 -38.50 -57.70 21.08
N VAL A 260 -37.39 -57.19 20.55
CA VAL A 260 -36.79 -55.90 20.92
C VAL A 260 -36.36 -55.15 19.67
N ALA A 261 -36.56 -53.83 19.66
CA ALA A 261 -36.15 -52.96 18.57
C ALA A 261 -35.63 -51.64 19.15
N CYS A 262 -34.39 -51.27 18.80
CA CYS A 262 -33.74 -50.06 19.28
C CYS A 262 -33.11 -49.26 18.14
N PRO A 263 -33.16 -47.92 18.17
CA PRO A 263 -32.51 -47.09 17.16
C PRO A 263 -30.99 -47.25 17.25
N ILE A 264 -30.33 -47.38 16.10
CA ILE A 264 -28.87 -47.38 15.98
C ILE A 264 -28.38 -45.94 15.94
N ASP A 265 -29.04 -45.14 15.11
CA ASP A 265 -28.84 -43.71 14.96
C ASP A 265 -30.17 -43.11 14.50
N GLY A 266 -30.37 -41.83 14.74
CA GLY A 266 -31.53 -41.08 14.28
C GLY A 266 -31.22 -39.58 14.25
N THR A 267 -29.93 -39.24 14.25
CA THR A 267 -29.47 -37.87 14.46
C THR A 267 -29.14 -37.19 13.15
N MET A 268 -29.54 -35.93 13.06
CA MET A 268 -29.18 -35.04 11.97
C MET A 268 -28.58 -33.77 12.56
N PHE A 269 -27.57 -33.25 11.88
CA PHE A 269 -26.80 -32.10 12.33
C PHE A 269 -26.91 -30.96 11.33
N THR A 270 -27.09 -29.77 11.87
CA THR A 270 -26.81 -28.49 11.20
C THR A 270 -25.80 -27.73 12.05
N GLU A 271 -25.33 -26.55 11.61
CA GLU A 271 -24.39 -25.75 12.41
C GLU A 271 -24.99 -25.25 13.74
N GLU A 272 -26.32 -25.15 13.83
CA GLU A 272 -27.03 -24.56 14.98
C GLU A 272 -27.91 -25.56 15.75
N LEU A 273 -28.34 -26.65 15.11
CA LEU A 273 -29.34 -27.57 15.66
C LEU A 273 -28.96 -29.03 15.47
N ILE A 274 -29.18 -29.81 16.53
CA ILE A 274 -29.23 -31.27 16.54
C ILE A 274 -30.70 -31.68 16.48
N THR A 275 -31.05 -32.56 15.54
CA THR A 275 -32.39 -33.15 15.44
C THR A 275 -32.29 -34.65 15.66
N TRP A 276 -33.06 -35.17 16.62
CA TRP A 276 -33.14 -36.59 16.93
C TRP A 276 -34.53 -37.13 16.58
N ASN A 277 -34.56 -38.01 15.57
CA ASN A 277 -35.76 -38.62 15.02
C ASN A 277 -35.97 -40.00 15.63
N ILE A 278 -37.16 -40.24 16.16
CA ILE A 278 -37.52 -41.48 16.87
C ILE A 278 -38.84 -42.00 16.31
N PRO A 279 -38.92 -43.23 15.78
CA PRO A 279 -40.19 -43.78 15.30
C PRO A 279 -41.19 -43.91 16.44
N ARG A 280 -42.37 -43.30 16.30
CA ARG A 280 -43.47 -43.39 17.27
C ARG A 280 -44.14 -44.77 17.24
N ILE A 281 -44.27 -45.34 16.04
CA ILE A 281 -44.88 -46.66 15.83
C ILE A 281 -43.77 -47.61 15.40
N LEU A 282 -43.63 -48.72 16.12
CA LEU A 282 -42.60 -49.73 15.89
C LEU A 282 -43.26 -51.04 15.43
N PRO A 283 -43.47 -51.25 14.11
CA PRO A 283 -44.09 -52.47 13.57
C PRO A 283 -43.51 -53.80 14.09
N PRO A 284 -42.19 -53.92 14.38
CA PRO A 284 -41.66 -55.15 14.97
C PRO A 284 -42.18 -55.47 16.38
N LEU A 285 -42.65 -54.45 17.12
CA LEU A 285 -43.11 -54.55 18.51
C LEU A 285 -44.62 -54.34 18.66
N VAL A 286 -45.24 -53.71 17.66
CA VAL A 286 -46.65 -53.32 17.64
C VAL A 286 -47.33 -54.11 16.52
N PRO A 287 -48.02 -55.22 16.84
CA PRO A 287 -48.63 -56.09 15.84
C PRO A 287 -49.87 -55.46 15.19
N THR A 288 -50.56 -54.54 15.87
CA THR A 288 -51.79 -53.87 15.40
C THR A 288 -51.76 -52.37 15.68
N THR A 289 -52.36 -51.58 14.80
CA THR A 289 -52.47 -50.11 14.92
C THR A 289 -53.95 -49.72 14.90
N PRO A 290 -54.37 -48.66 15.62
CA PRO A 290 -53.57 -47.62 16.29
C PRO A 290 -53.13 -47.97 17.72
N ILE A 291 -52.04 -47.36 18.18
CA ILE A 291 -51.62 -47.38 19.60
C ILE A 291 -52.21 -46.18 20.35
N LYS A 292 -52.41 -46.33 21.66
CA LYS A 292 -52.76 -45.23 22.58
C LYS A 292 -51.53 -44.82 23.38
N ASP A 293 -51.03 -43.61 23.14
CA ASP A 293 -49.96 -43.04 23.96
C ASP A 293 -50.46 -42.75 25.37
N LEU A 294 -49.64 -43.12 26.35
CA LEU A 294 -49.86 -42.82 27.76
C LEU A 294 -48.95 -41.68 28.21
N ASP A 295 -47.67 -41.75 27.84
CA ASP A 295 -46.67 -40.78 28.27
C ASP A 295 -45.49 -40.72 27.28
N ILE A 296 -44.96 -39.53 27.01
CA ILE A 296 -43.75 -39.30 26.21
C ILE A 296 -42.93 -38.24 26.93
N VAL A 297 -41.80 -38.64 27.49
CA VAL A 297 -40.95 -37.78 28.32
C VAL A 297 -39.56 -37.69 27.72
N LEU A 298 -39.11 -36.46 27.46
CA LEU A 298 -37.75 -36.16 27.10
C LEU A 298 -36.92 -35.87 28.35
N GLY A 299 -35.68 -36.37 28.37
CA GLY A 299 -34.73 -36.10 29.43
C GLY A 299 -33.33 -35.82 28.89
N VAL A 300 -32.49 -35.20 29.69
CA VAL A 300 -31.08 -34.89 29.38
C VAL A 300 -30.23 -35.12 30.63
N ASN A 301 -29.07 -35.75 30.48
CA ASN A 301 -28.14 -36.07 31.59
C ASN A 301 -28.84 -36.80 32.75
N GLY A 302 -29.74 -37.71 32.41
CA GLY A 302 -30.47 -38.54 33.36
C GLY A 302 -31.68 -37.87 34.06
N ASP A 303 -31.89 -36.57 33.86
CA ASP A 303 -33.02 -35.85 34.43
C ASP A 303 -34.17 -35.74 33.43
N LYS A 304 -35.38 -36.13 33.86
CA LYS A 304 -36.61 -35.92 33.09
C LYS A 304 -36.92 -34.43 33.03
N LEU A 305 -37.20 -33.90 31.84
CA LEU A 305 -37.47 -32.49 31.65
C LEU A 305 -38.97 -32.21 31.72
N SER A 306 -39.33 -31.17 32.49
CA SER A 306 -40.68 -30.63 32.45
C SER A 306 -40.90 -29.80 31.17
N PRO A 307 -42.16 -29.61 30.72
CA PRO A 307 -42.44 -28.75 29.56
C PRO A 307 -41.88 -27.33 29.68
N SER A 308 -41.86 -26.75 30.89
CA SER A 308 -41.24 -25.44 31.12
C SER A 308 -39.73 -25.49 30.93
N THR A 309 -39.05 -26.52 31.46
CA THR A 309 -37.60 -26.69 31.29
C THR A 309 -37.21 -26.91 29.83
N ILE A 310 -38.03 -27.63 29.05
CA ILE A 310 -37.83 -27.81 27.60
C ILE A 310 -37.83 -26.44 26.91
N ASN A 311 -38.85 -25.62 27.18
CA ASN A 311 -38.96 -24.27 26.61
C ASN A 311 -37.84 -23.33 27.08
N ASP A 312 -37.52 -23.32 28.38
CA ASP A 312 -36.47 -22.46 28.97
C ASP A 312 -35.08 -22.76 28.38
N ARG A 313 -34.85 -24.01 27.95
CA ARG A 313 -33.61 -24.45 27.30
C ARG A 313 -33.66 -24.39 25.77
N ASN A 314 -34.74 -23.86 25.19
CA ASN A 314 -35.00 -23.83 23.75
C ASN A 314 -34.95 -25.22 23.08
N TYR A 315 -35.31 -26.26 23.81
CA TYR A 315 -35.53 -27.59 23.27
C TYR A 315 -36.93 -27.68 22.67
N THR A 316 -37.11 -28.59 21.71
CA THR A 316 -38.45 -28.94 21.22
C THR A 316 -38.66 -30.44 21.23
N LEU A 317 -39.90 -30.85 21.46
CA LEU A 317 -40.36 -32.23 21.38
C LEU A 317 -41.66 -32.23 20.59
N ASP A 318 -41.57 -32.51 19.30
CA ASP A 318 -42.71 -32.59 18.39
C ASP A 318 -43.15 -34.05 18.21
N VAL A 319 -44.40 -34.34 18.57
CA VAL A 319 -44.97 -35.69 18.51
C VAL A 319 -45.90 -35.78 17.30
N GLY A 320 -45.34 -36.15 16.15
CA GLY A 320 -46.08 -36.40 14.92
C GLY A 320 -46.82 -37.75 14.91
N PRO A 321 -47.59 -38.05 13.86
CA PRO A 321 -48.39 -39.29 13.77
C PRO A 321 -47.56 -40.58 13.74
N ASN A 322 -46.36 -40.54 13.12
CA ASN A 322 -45.49 -41.72 12.98
C ASN A 322 -44.08 -41.51 13.55
N LEU A 323 -43.69 -40.27 13.84
CA LEU A 323 -42.33 -39.87 14.21
C LEU A 323 -42.39 -38.87 15.36
N ILE A 324 -41.53 -39.05 16.36
CA ILE A 324 -41.24 -38.11 17.42
C ILE A 324 -39.92 -37.43 17.05
N MET A 325 -39.91 -36.09 17.06
CA MET A 325 -38.72 -35.30 16.76
C MET A 325 -38.33 -34.48 17.98
N ALA A 326 -37.13 -34.72 18.51
CA ALA A 326 -36.54 -33.91 19.56
C ALA A 326 -35.44 -33.04 18.97
N THR A 327 -35.44 -31.73 19.24
CA THR A 327 -34.40 -30.81 18.74
C THR A 327 -33.67 -30.11 19.87
N PHE A 328 -32.34 -30.00 19.72
CA PHE A 328 -31.46 -29.35 20.68
C PHE A 328 -30.58 -28.33 19.97
N PRO A 329 -30.56 -27.05 20.39
CA PRO A 329 -29.58 -26.09 19.90
C PRO A 329 -28.16 -26.52 20.29
N VAL A 330 -27.21 -26.36 19.36
CA VAL A 330 -25.79 -26.59 19.62
C VAL A 330 -25.33 -25.55 20.64
N GLY A 331 -24.82 -26.00 21.80
CA GLY A 331 -24.46 -25.11 22.92
C GLY A 331 -25.55 -24.93 23.98
N ALA A 332 -26.68 -25.63 23.87
CA ALA A 332 -27.74 -25.55 24.86
C ALA A 332 -27.35 -26.13 26.23
N ILE A 333 -28.11 -25.75 27.25
CA ILE A 333 -27.86 -26.13 28.64
C ILE A 333 -28.08 -27.64 28.85
N GLY A 334 -27.03 -28.34 29.25
CA GLY A 334 -27.04 -29.80 29.45
C GLY A 334 -26.11 -30.54 28.51
N GLY A 335 -25.52 -29.86 27.53
CA GLY A 335 -24.35 -30.39 26.82
C GLY A 335 -23.07 -29.64 27.14
N GLN A 336 -21.98 -30.11 26.55
CA GLN A 336 -20.64 -29.62 26.78
C GLN A 336 -19.84 -29.53 25.48
N TYR A 337 -19.03 -28.49 25.36
CA TYR A 337 -18.09 -28.33 24.24
C TYR A 337 -16.75 -29.00 24.54
N LYS A 338 -16.09 -29.49 23.49
CA LYS A 338 -14.71 -29.98 23.54
C LYS A 338 -13.93 -29.47 22.35
N SER A 339 -12.71 -29.00 22.58
CA SER A 339 -11.77 -28.65 21.52
C SER A 339 -11.13 -29.89 20.91
N HIS A 340 -10.84 -29.82 19.61
CA HIS A 340 -10.11 -30.84 18.87
C HIS A 340 -9.21 -30.19 17.81
N VAL A 341 -8.18 -30.92 17.40
CA VAL A 341 -7.35 -30.58 16.25
C VAL A 341 -7.46 -31.68 15.20
N LYS A 342 -7.89 -31.30 14.00
CA LYS A 342 -7.89 -32.21 12.85
C LYS A 342 -7.07 -31.60 11.73
N SER A 343 -5.99 -32.26 11.34
CA SER A 343 -5.11 -31.81 10.25
C SER A 343 -4.59 -30.37 10.43
N ASN A 344 -4.14 -30.02 11.65
CA ASN A 344 -3.69 -28.68 12.05
C ASN A 344 -4.77 -27.58 12.02
N VAL A 345 -6.05 -27.96 11.96
CA VAL A 345 -7.19 -27.04 12.07
C VAL A 345 -7.83 -27.20 13.44
N TYR A 346 -7.93 -26.09 14.17
CA TYR A 346 -8.69 -26.02 15.42
C TYR A 346 -10.19 -26.05 15.13
N GLY A 347 -10.92 -26.82 15.94
CA GLY A 347 -12.37 -26.87 15.89
C GLY A 347 -12.93 -27.44 17.19
N ILE A 348 -14.24 -27.49 17.25
CA ILE A 348 -14.95 -27.93 18.46
C ILE A 348 -16.01 -28.97 18.11
N THR A 349 -16.33 -29.82 19.07
CA THR A 349 -17.53 -30.66 19.06
C THR A 349 -18.40 -30.27 20.25
N TYR A 350 -19.70 -30.55 20.15
CA TYR A 350 -20.66 -30.40 21.23
C TYR A 350 -21.29 -31.76 21.52
N SER A 351 -21.34 -32.15 22.78
CA SER A 351 -21.93 -33.43 23.22
C SER A 351 -23.06 -33.19 24.20
N ILE A 352 -24.15 -33.95 24.05
CA ILE A 352 -25.32 -33.94 24.93
C ILE A 352 -25.83 -35.37 25.11
N ASP A 353 -26.29 -35.73 26.31
CA ASP A 353 -26.78 -37.09 26.62
C ASP A 353 -28.31 -37.10 26.82
N PRO A 354 -29.12 -37.04 25.74
CA PRO A 354 -30.57 -37.11 25.83
C PRO A 354 -31.08 -38.54 25.99
N PHE A 355 -32.29 -38.64 26.53
CA PHE A 355 -33.06 -39.87 26.55
C PHE A 355 -34.55 -39.62 26.34
N LEU A 356 -35.25 -40.61 25.81
CA LEU A 356 -36.70 -40.57 25.62
C LEU A 356 -37.34 -41.76 26.34
N GLU A 357 -38.37 -41.51 27.14
CA GLU A 357 -39.29 -42.54 27.63
C GLU A 357 -40.63 -42.41 26.93
N HIS A 358 -41.05 -43.46 26.22
CA HIS A 358 -42.35 -43.56 25.55
C HIS A 358 -43.14 -44.73 26.12
N SER A 359 -44.34 -44.45 26.65
CA SER A 359 -45.27 -45.47 27.14
C SER A 359 -46.53 -45.49 26.31
N TRP A 360 -46.96 -46.66 25.86
CA TRP A 360 -48.20 -46.84 25.09
C TRP A 360 -48.95 -48.12 25.47
N GLN A 361 -50.21 -48.20 25.01
CA GLN A 361 -51.05 -49.40 25.03
C GLN A 361 -51.46 -49.76 23.59
N ASP A 362 -51.43 -51.04 23.26
CA ASP A 362 -51.93 -51.60 21.99
C ASP A 362 -53.18 -52.47 22.23
N ASP A 363 -53.70 -53.16 21.20
CA ASP A 363 -54.94 -53.95 21.27
C ASP A 363 -54.87 -55.15 22.24
N THR A 364 -53.69 -55.49 22.76
CA THR A 364 -53.53 -56.48 23.84
C THR A 364 -53.82 -55.90 25.24
N LEU A 365 -54.09 -54.58 25.33
CA LEU A 365 -54.39 -53.78 26.54
C LEU A 365 -53.28 -53.71 27.60
N ASP A 366 -52.12 -54.31 27.34
CA ASP A 366 -50.97 -54.31 28.23
C ASP A 366 -50.06 -53.10 27.98
N LYS A 367 -49.62 -52.42 29.06
CA LYS A 367 -48.74 -51.26 28.96
C LYS A 367 -47.35 -51.69 28.48
N THR A 368 -46.84 -51.04 27.44
CA THR A 368 -45.43 -51.09 27.04
C THR A 368 -44.72 -49.81 27.43
N LYS A 369 -43.53 -49.90 28.02
CA LYS A 369 -42.62 -48.78 28.29
C LYS A 369 -41.34 -48.96 27.48
N TYR A 370 -40.93 -47.92 26.77
CA TYR A 370 -39.78 -47.90 25.88
C TYR A 370 -38.85 -46.76 26.26
N THR A 371 -37.65 -47.09 26.71
CA THR A 371 -36.65 -46.11 27.14
C THR A 371 -35.47 -46.17 26.18
N ILE A 372 -35.12 -45.03 25.58
CA ILE A 372 -33.95 -44.90 24.69
C ILE A 372 -32.97 -43.92 25.30
N LEU A 373 -31.74 -44.37 25.55
CA LEU A 373 -30.61 -43.53 25.97
C LEU A 373 -29.73 -43.32 24.74
N HIS A 374 -29.58 -42.08 24.28
CA HIS A 374 -28.91 -41.79 23.02
C HIS A 374 -27.95 -40.60 23.13
N PRO A 375 -26.72 -40.80 23.62
CA PRO A 375 -25.66 -39.79 23.60
C PRO A 375 -25.40 -39.28 22.18
N ILE A 376 -25.34 -37.96 22.03
CA ILE A 376 -25.14 -37.31 20.74
C ILE A 376 -23.91 -36.41 20.83
N THR A 377 -22.95 -36.62 19.91
CA THR A 377 -21.82 -35.71 19.70
C THR A 377 -21.88 -35.19 18.27
N THR A 378 -21.82 -33.86 18.11
CA THR A 378 -21.80 -33.23 16.79
C THR A 378 -20.54 -33.63 16.01
N PRO A 379 -20.59 -33.62 14.66
CA PRO A 379 -19.38 -33.66 13.85
C PRO A 379 -18.40 -32.54 14.22
N PHE A 380 -17.13 -32.71 13.83
CA PHE A 380 -16.09 -31.70 14.01
C PHE A 380 -16.48 -30.40 13.29
N MET A 381 -16.63 -29.30 14.05
CA MET A 381 -16.93 -27.97 13.52
C MET A 381 -15.65 -27.12 13.53
N PRO A 382 -15.06 -26.81 12.36
CA PRO A 382 -13.89 -25.95 12.28
C PRO A 382 -14.16 -24.57 12.88
N ARG A 383 -13.23 -24.09 13.72
CA ARG A 383 -13.28 -22.75 14.35
C ARG A 383 -11.92 -22.09 14.15
N PRO A 384 -11.61 -21.55 12.96
CA PRO A 384 -10.30 -20.93 12.75
C PRO A 384 -10.06 -19.81 13.79
N PRO A 385 -8.88 -19.77 14.44
CA PRO A 385 -8.55 -18.71 15.39
C PRO A 385 -8.65 -17.33 14.76
N HIS A 386 -9.13 -16.33 15.50
CA HIS A 386 -9.15 -14.95 15.04
C HIS A 386 -8.04 -14.14 15.72
N VAL A 387 -7.41 -13.26 14.94
CA VAL A 387 -6.41 -12.32 15.42
C VAL A 387 -6.94 -10.90 15.24
N ILE A 388 -6.97 -10.15 16.34
CA ILE A 388 -7.42 -8.76 16.37
C ILE A 388 -6.22 -7.89 16.65
N ASN A 389 -5.95 -6.94 15.75
CA ASN A 389 -4.90 -5.95 15.91
C ASN A 389 -5.46 -4.73 16.66
N ASN A 390 -5.18 -4.65 17.96
CA ASN A 390 -5.57 -3.55 18.86
C ASN A 390 -4.45 -2.51 19.02
N THR A 391 -3.48 -2.48 18.10
CA THR A 391 -2.32 -1.59 18.15
C THR A 391 -2.73 -0.14 17.99
N ILE A 392 -2.29 0.71 18.91
CA ILE A 392 -2.37 2.17 18.80
C ILE A 392 -0.97 2.65 18.35
N PRO A 393 -0.79 3.09 17.08
CA PRO A 393 0.54 3.38 16.53
C PRO A 393 1.37 4.38 17.37
N ASP A 394 0.73 5.38 17.97
CA ASP A 394 1.39 6.40 18.79
C ASP A 394 2.01 5.83 20.09
N GLU A 395 1.51 4.69 20.59
CA GLU A 395 2.06 4.01 21.77
C GLU A 395 3.30 3.18 21.44
N ARG A 396 3.63 3.00 20.15
CA ARG A 396 4.80 2.25 19.64
C ARG A 396 4.92 0.81 20.16
N VAL A 397 3.79 0.18 20.46
CA VAL A 397 3.71 -1.21 20.92
C VAL A 397 2.61 -1.92 20.14
N PHE A 398 2.94 -3.02 19.47
CA PHE A 398 1.93 -3.90 18.91
C PHE A 398 1.10 -4.48 20.03
N ASN A 399 -0.22 -4.44 19.91
CA ASN A 399 -1.14 -5.06 20.86
C ASN A 399 -2.08 -6.00 20.08
N VAL A 400 -1.89 -7.29 20.26
CA VAL A 400 -2.54 -8.32 19.43
C VAL A 400 -3.34 -9.24 20.34
N THR A 401 -4.60 -9.49 19.98
CA THR A 401 -5.46 -10.44 20.69
C THR A 401 -5.73 -11.65 19.82
N LEU A 402 -5.47 -12.85 20.32
CA LEU A 402 -5.75 -14.14 19.69
C LEU A 402 -6.91 -14.83 20.43
N GLY A 403 -7.91 -15.30 19.69
CA GLY A 403 -8.99 -16.14 20.21
C GLY A 403 -10.31 -15.93 19.46
N THR A 404 -11.46 -16.28 20.04
CA THR A 404 -11.69 -16.92 21.35
C THR A 404 -11.51 -18.44 21.31
N PHE A 405 -11.01 -19.04 22.41
CA PHE A 405 -10.87 -20.48 22.59
C PHE A 405 -11.72 -21.00 23.76
N LEU A 406 -11.91 -22.31 23.84
CA LEU A 406 -12.46 -22.98 25.03
C LEU A 406 -11.39 -23.09 26.15
N PRO A 407 -11.79 -23.33 27.42
CA PRO A 407 -10.86 -23.46 28.55
C PRO A 407 -9.80 -24.56 28.43
N ASP A 408 -10.01 -25.51 27.52
CA ASP A 408 -9.14 -26.67 27.30
C ASP A 408 -8.04 -26.41 26.26
N VAL A 409 -7.86 -25.15 25.83
CA VAL A 409 -6.80 -24.73 24.91
C VAL A 409 -5.78 -23.89 25.66
N GLU A 410 -4.50 -24.24 25.53
CA GLU A 410 -3.38 -23.52 26.15
C GLU A 410 -2.42 -22.98 25.08
N LEU A 411 -2.04 -21.70 25.20
CA LEU A 411 -0.95 -21.13 24.40
C LEU A 411 0.40 -21.53 25.00
N VAL A 412 1.14 -22.39 24.31
CA VAL A 412 2.42 -22.91 24.83
C VAL A 412 3.62 -22.09 24.34
N GLN A 413 3.56 -21.58 23.10
CA GLN A 413 4.72 -20.98 22.46
C GLN A 413 4.31 -19.97 21.38
N ILE A 414 5.14 -18.94 21.20
CA ILE A 414 5.03 -17.96 20.11
C ILE A 414 6.36 -17.96 19.34
N SER A 415 6.29 -18.17 18.04
CA SER A 415 7.47 -18.22 17.18
C SER A 415 7.61 -16.93 16.39
N PHE A 416 8.76 -16.28 16.53
CA PHE A 416 9.15 -15.08 15.78
C PHE A 416 10.27 -15.42 14.80
N TYR A 417 10.71 -14.44 14.00
CA TYR A 417 11.84 -14.61 13.09
C TYR A 417 13.13 -15.05 13.81
N THR A 418 13.37 -14.55 15.03
CA THR A 418 14.55 -14.94 15.83
C THR A 418 14.46 -16.34 16.45
N GLY A 419 13.29 -16.97 16.40
CA GLY A 419 13.06 -18.31 16.92
C GLY A 419 11.80 -18.43 17.81
N PRO A 420 11.53 -19.65 18.29
CA PRO A 420 10.43 -19.93 19.21
C PRO A 420 10.71 -19.43 20.63
N LEU A 421 9.69 -18.87 21.30
CA LEU A 421 9.72 -18.51 22.72
C LEU A 421 8.49 -19.09 23.42
N THR A 422 8.69 -19.74 24.56
CA THR A 422 7.57 -20.11 25.45
C THR A 422 6.94 -18.85 26.06
N VAL A 423 5.69 -18.94 26.55
CA VAL A 423 5.01 -17.80 27.19
C VAL A 423 5.82 -17.18 28.35
N PRO A 424 6.47 -17.95 29.24
CA PRO A 424 7.35 -17.40 30.27
C PRO A 424 8.60 -16.71 29.72
N GLU A 425 9.24 -17.26 28.68
CA GLU A 425 10.43 -16.67 28.04
C GLU A 425 10.09 -15.37 27.32
N ALA A 426 8.94 -15.30 26.64
CA ALA A 426 8.42 -14.08 26.02
C ALA A 426 8.22 -12.97 27.07
N ASN A 427 7.59 -13.28 28.20
CA ASN A 427 7.42 -12.33 29.31
C ASN A 427 8.76 -11.88 29.91
N GLN A 428 9.76 -12.77 30.06
CA GLN A 428 11.11 -12.38 30.52
C GLN A 428 11.84 -11.47 29.53
N ARG A 429 11.58 -11.62 28.22
CA ARG A 429 12.13 -10.76 27.17
C ARG A 429 11.43 -9.40 27.08
N GLY A 430 10.37 -9.19 27.85
CA GLY A 430 9.60 -7.95 27.89
C GLY A 430 8.37 -7.95 26.98
N TYR A 431 8.01 -9.08 26.36
CA TYR A 431 6.74 -9.21 25.64
C TYR A 431 5.64 -9.53 26.64
N ASN A 432 4.69 -8.63 26.84
CA ASN A 432 3.62 -8.85 27.79
C ASN A 432 2.57 -9.79 27.18
N VAL A 433 2.61 -11.06 27.57
CA VAL A 433 1.66 -12.10 27.16
C VAL A 433 0.73 -12.41 28.32
N GLN A 434 -0.57 -12.16 28.14
CA GLN A 434 -1.59 -12.39 29.16
C GLN A 434 -2.73 -13.24 28.63
N GLU A 435 -3.24 -14.12 29.48
CA GLU A 435 -4.47 -14.86 29.26
C GLU A 435 -5.65 -14.11 29.90
N HIS A 436 -6.76 -14.02 29.19
CA HIS A 436 -8.00 -13.41 29.67
C HIS A 436 -9.15 -14.39 29.54
N THR A 437 -9.84 -14.62 30.66
CA THR A 437 -11.04 -15.46 30.73
C THR A 437 -12.29 -14.58 30.74
N PHE A 438 -13.22 -14.84 29.82
CA PHE A 438 -14.51 -14.16 29.77
C PHE A 438 -15.54 -14.81 30.71
N PRO A 439 -16.62 -14.10 31.08
CA PRO A 439 -17.69 -14.65 31.94
C PRO A 439 -18.36 -15.91 31.39
N ASN A 440 -18.31 -16.14 30.07
CA ASN A 440 -18.81 -17.36 29.41
C ASN A 440 -17.80 -18.53 29.45
N GLY A 441 -16.66 -18.36 30.13
CA GLY A 441 -15.57 -19.34 30.21
C GLY A 441 -14.61 -19.33 29.02
N SER A 442 -14.87 -18.58 27.95
CA SER A 442 -13.95 -18.55 26.81
C SER A 442 -12.64 -17.83 27.13
N LEU A 443 -11.56 -18.25 26.48
CA LEU A 443 -10.21 -17.75 26.66
C LEU A 443 -9.74 -16.92 25.47
N THR A 444 -8.96 -15.88 25.75
CA THR A 444 -8.18 -15.14 24.74
C THR A 444 -6.79 -14.85 25.25
N TYR A 445 -5.85 -14.66 24.33
CA TYR A 445 -4.47 -14.33 24.63
C TYR A 445 -4.14 -12.96 24.06
N THR A 446 -3.61 -12.05 24.89
CA THR A 446 -3.07 -10.76 24.43
C THR A 446 -1.56 -10.82 24.40
N LEU A 447 -0.96 -10.33 23.32
CA LEU A 447 0.48 -10.21 23.13
C LEU A 447 0.81 -8.74 22.88
N GLN A 448 1.73 -8.18 23.67
CA GLN A 448 2.29 -6.86 23.42
C GLN A 448 3.79 -6.91 23.09
N VAL A 449 4.18 -6.29 21.97
CA VAL A 449 5.57 -6.28 21.47
C VAL A 449 5.98 -4.85 21.06
N PRO A 450 7.03 -4.26 21.64
CA PRO A 450 7.52 -2.92 21.26
C PRO A 450 7.99 -2.84 19.80
N PHE A 451 7.83 -1.68 19.16
CA PHE A 451 8.26 -1.44 17.77
C PHE A 451 9.79 -1.47 17.60
N GLU A 452 10.54 -1.23 18.68
CA GLU A 452 12.00 -1.27 18.70
C GLU A 452 12.56 -2.71 18.78
N ASP A 453 11.69 -3.72 18.91
CA ASP A 453 12.12 -5.12 19.00
C ASP A 453 12.70 -5.63 17.67
N PRO A 454 13.80 -6.43 17.69
CA PRO A 454 14.43 -6.97 16.47
C PRO A 454 13.53 -7.89 15.63
N ASN A 455 12.41 -8.40 16.16
CA ASN A 455 11.45 -9.19 15.39
C ASN A 455 10.44 -8.34 14.62
N VAL A 456 10.41 -7.02 14.84
CA VAL A 456 9.58 -6.08 14.09
C VAL A 456 10.32 -5.63 12.83
N LEU A 457 9.71 -5.89 11.68
CA LEU A 457 10.22 -5.45 10.39
C LEU A 457 9.79 -4.01 10.15
N VAL A 458 10.73 -3.16 9.74
CA VAL A 458 10.48 -1.73 9.49
C VAL A 458 10.73 -1.41 8.03
N GLU A 459 9.70 -0.92 7.35
CA GLU A 459 9.74 -0.49 5.95
C GLU A 459 9.42 1.00 5.84
N LEU A 460 10.15 1.73 5.00
CA LEU A 460 9.89 3.14 4.72
C LEU A 460 8.95 3.26 3.51
N LEU A 461 7.69 3.67 3.74
CA LEU A 461 6.64 3.80 2.71
C LEU A 461 6.67 5.16 2.01
N SER A 462 7.02 6.21 2.74
CA SER A 462 7.23 7.57 2.23
C SER A 462 8.33 8.26 3.05
N PRO A 463 8.84 9.44 2.63
CA PRO A 463 9.90 10.15 3.35
C PRO A 463 9.57 10.49 4.82
N ASP A 464 8.28 10.52 5.18
CA ASP A 464 7.78 10.85 6.52
C ASP A 464 7.14 9.66 7.26
N THR A 465 6.96 8.50 6.61
CA THR A 465 6.10 7.42 7.12
C THR A 465 6.80 6.06 7.10
N ARG A 466 6.75 5.35 8.23
CA ARG A 466 7.20 3.97 8.38
C ARG A 466 6.02 3.02 8.56
N LYS A 467 6.19 1.82 8.02
CA LYS A 467 5.36 0.66 8.27
C LYS A 467 6.14 -0.31 9.14
N TYR A 468 5.52 -0.68 10.24
CA TYR A 468 6.00 -1.70 11.16
C TYR A 468 5.17 -2.96 10.90
N THR A 469 5.83 -4.11 10.76
CA THR A 469 5.18 -5.40 10.56
C THR A 469 5.74 -6.41 11.54
N LEU A 470 4.86 -7.11 12.26
CA LEU A 470 5.20 -8.17 13.20
C LEU A 470 4.64 -9.51 12.69
N PRO A 471 5.48 -10.32 12.01
CA PRO A 471 5.13 -11.69 11.66
C PRO A 471 5.41 -12.63 12.83
N LEU A 472 4.44 -13.49 13.15
CA LEU A 472 4.55 -14.45 14.25
C LEU A 472 3.70 -15.70 14.02
N VAL A 473 4.00 -16.79 14.72
CA VAL A 473 3.21 -18.03 14.68
C VAL A 473 2.90 -18.48 16.10
N TYR A 474 1.62 -18.58 16.42
CA TYR A 474 1.18 -19.14 17.70
C TYR A 474 1.18 -20.66 17.64
N THR A 475 1.66 -21.31 18.69
CA THR A 475 1.54 -22.75 18.91
C THR A 475 0.67 -22.97 20.13
N LEU A 476 -0.47 -23.64 19.93
CA LEU A 476 -1.43 -23.96 20.98
C LEU A 476 -1.57 -25.48 21.13
N VAL A 477 -1.99 -25.91 22.31
CA VAL A 477 -2.27 -27.31 22.61
C VAL A 477 -3.68 -27.44 23.18
N VAL A 478 -4.38 -28.49 22.77
CA VAL A 478 -5.67 -28.90 23.34
C VAL A 478 -5.42 -29.98 24.38
N LEU A 479 -5.92 -29.75 25.60
CA LEU A 479 -5.83 -30.64 26.74
C LEU A 479 -7.13 -31.45 26.92
N PRO A 480 -7.06 -32.67 27.49
CA PRO A 480 -5.86 -33.42 27.91
C PRO A 480 -5.14 -34.18 26.79
N GLU A 481 -5.72 -34.24 25.59
CA GLU A 481 -5.23 -35.12 24.51
C GLU A 481 -3.84 -34.71 23.98
N ASN A 482 -3.35 -33.53 24.37
CA ASN A 482 -2.10 -32.93 23.91
C ASN A 482 -2.04 -32.78 22.38
N GLU A 483 -3.19 -32.50 21.77
CA GLU A 483 -3.29 -32.22 20.34
C GLU A 483 -2.81 -30.80 20.07
N SER A 484 -1.68 -30.63 19.39
CA SER A 484 -1.13 -29.32 19.09
C SER A 484 -1.51 -28.81 17.70
N PHE A 485 -1.64 -27.50 17.58
CA PHE A 485 -1.83 -26.81 16.29
C PHE A 485 -1.10 -25.48 16.26
N THR A 486 -0.81 -25.01 15.04
CA THR A 486 -0.15 -23.73 14.82
C THR A 486 -1.05 -22.78 14.04
N TYR A 487 -0.96 -21.49 14.37
CA TYR A 487 -1.70 -20.42 13.70
C TYR A 487 -0.77 -19.24 13.36
N PRO A 488 -0.45 -19.01 12.07
CA PRO A 488 0.36 -17.86 11.65
C PRO A 488 -0.46 -16.57 11.70
N ALA A 489 0.18 -15.48 12.10
CA ALA A 489 -0.40 -14.14 12.14
C ALA A 489 0.62 -13.09 11.71
N GLU A 490 0.13 -12.05 11.06
CA GLU A 490 0.93 -10.88 10.68
C GLU A 490 0.10 -9.64 11.00
N VAL A 491 0.67 -8.74 11.82
CA VAL A 491 0.02 -7.48 12.16
C VAL A 491 0.90 -6.32 11.73
N GLU A 492 0.25 -5.22 11.34
CA GLU A 492 0.91 -4.06 10.77
C GLU A 492 0.44 -2.78 11.45
N ALA A 493 1.35 -1.80 11.53
CA ALA A 493 1.06 -0.46 12.01
C ALA A 493 1.82 0.56 11.17
N ILE A 494 1.16 1.67 10.83
CA ILE A 494 1.75 2.72 10.01
C ILE A 494 1.82 3.98 10.86
N LEU A 495 3.01 4.59 10.92
CA LEU A 495 3.26 5.76 11.75
C LEU A 495 4.10 6.81 11.00
N LYS A 496 3.74 8.08 11.20
CA LYS A 496 4.50 9.25 10.72
C LYS A 496 5.53 9.70 11.74
N ASP A 497 6.53 8.87 12.00
CA ASP A 497 7.54 9.13 13.03
C ASP A 497 8.93 9.40 12.47
N VAL A 498 9.05 9.57 11.16
CA VAL A 498 10.32 9.86 10.53
C VAL A 498 10.74 11.30 10.82
N VAL A 499 11.89 11.45 11.46
CA VAL A 499 12.56 12.73 11.66
C VAL A 499 13.60 12.87 10.56
N PRO A 500 13.38 13.74 9.55
CA PRO A 500 14.36 13.96 8.48
C PRO A 500 15.62 14.64 9.03
N PRO A 501 16.79 14.41 8.40
CA PRO A 501 17.99 15.17 8.72
C PRO A 501 17.75 16.67 8.45
N SER A 502 18.29 17.53 9.32
CA SER A 502 18.17 18.98 9.16
C SER A 502 19.52 19.60 8.85
N VAL A 503 19.55 20.56 7.93
CA VAL A 503 20.79 21.22 7.50
C VAL A 503 20.77 22.67 7.97
N THR A 504 21.85 23.10 8.60
CA THR A 504 22.08 24.49 9.01
C THR A 504 23.45 24.94 8.53
N GLY A 505 23.62 26.23 8.28
CA GLY A 505 24.91 26.74 7.83
C GLY A 505 25.07 28.24 8.02
N TYR A 506 26.32 28.67 8.03
CA TYR A 506 26.71 30.07 8.08
C TYR A 506 27.94 30.29 7.19
N CYS A 507 28.30 31.55 6.95
CA CYS A 507 29.44 31.88 6.12
C CYS A 507 30.57 32.50 6.94
N SER A 508 31.77 32.03 6.66
CA SER A 508 33.02 32.66 7.10
C SER A 508 33.43 33.76 6.10
N LEU A 509 34.63 34.31 6.25
CA LEU A 509 35.19 35.28 5.30
C LEU A 509 35.52 34.68 3.92
N ILE A 510 35.69 33.35 3.81
CA ILE A 510 36.15 32.68 2.58
C ILE A 510 35.46 31.34 2.28
N SER A 511 34.52 30.89 3.12
CA SER A 511 33.88 29.58 2.97
C SER A 511 32.48 29.54 3.55
N PHE A 512 31.69 28.60 3.05
CA PHE A 512 30.46 28.13 3.67
C PHE A 512 30.81 27.08 4.73
N VAL A 513 30.21 27.18 5.91
CA VAL A 513 30.30 26.16 6.97
C VAL A 513 28.91 25.60 7.18
N VAL A 514 28.75 24.30 6.93
CA VAL A 514 27.47 23.62 7.04
C VAL A 514 27.56 22.51 8.07
N VAL A 515 26.51 22.39 8.88
CA VAL A 515 26.29 21.32 9.85
C VAL A 515 24.95 20.64 9.54
N ILE A 516 25.00 19.33 9.38
CA ILE A 516 23.88 18.44 9.16
C ILE A 516 23.63 17.71 10.49
N THR A 517 22.45 17.87 11.06
CA THR A 517 22.00 17.09 12.22
C THR A 517 21.26 15.86 11.73
N ASN A 518 21.73 14.69 12.14
CA ASN A 518 21.13 13.41 11.76
C ASN A 518 19.77 13.24 12.44
N GLY A 519 18.78 12.81 11.67
CA GLY A 519 17.46 12.41 12.17
C GLY A 519 17.43 10.93 12.60
N ASN A 520 16.27 10.29 12.53
CA ASN A 520 16.12 8.86 12.89
C ASN A 520 16.15 7.90 11.68
N LEU A 521 16.44 8.41 10.47
CA LEU A 521 16.50 7.68 9.20
C LEU A 521 17.76 6.83 8.97
N GLY A 522 18.72 6.86 9.89
CA GLY A 522 20.03 6.25 9.63
C GLY A 522 20.77 6.93 8.47
N LYS A 523 21.70 6.22 7.82
CA LYS A 523 22.57 6.74 6.75
C LYS A 523 22.17 6.28 5.33
N ASN A 524 20.89 6.03 5.08
CA ASN A 524 20.42 5.56 3.77
C ASN A 524 20.26 6.70 2.73
N TRP A 525 21.04 7.77 2.85
CA TRP A 525 20.97 8.94 1.98
C TRP A 525 22.37 9.37 1.56
N VAL A 526 22.44 10.01 0.41
CA VAL A 526 23.67 10.52 -0.18
C VAL A 526 23.65 12.05 -0.10
N LEU A 527 24.78 12.65 0.26
CA LEU A 527 24.94 14.10 0.26
C LEU A 527 25.35 14.59 -1.13
N ILE A 528 24.53 15.42 -1.76
CA ILE A 528 24.85 16.13 -2.99
C ILE A 528 25.28 17.55 -2.64
N VAL A 529 26.47 17.93 -3.10
CA VAL A 529 27.04 19.28 -2.97
C VAL A 529 27.02 19.94 -4.34
N GLY A 530 26.25 21.03 -4.47
CA GLY A 530 25.99 21.68 -5.74
C GLY A 530 25.25 20.76 -6.71
N LYS A 531 25.99 20.13 -7.62
CA LYS A 531 25.45 19.19 -8.62
C LYS A 531 26.13 17.82 -8.60
N ARG A 532 27.02 17.56 -7.63
CA ARG A 532 27.82 16.33 -7.55
C ARG A 532 27.58 15.64 -6.21
N SER A 533 27.47 14.31 -6.25
CA SER A 533 27.50 13.48 -5.04
C SER A 533 28.84 13.65 -4.33
N LEU A 534 28.82 13.74 -3.00
CA LEU A 534 30.03 13.83 -2.18
C LEU A 534 30.87 12.56 -2.35
N THR A 535 32.04 12.69 -2.98
CA THR A 535 33.02 11.61 -3.12
C THR A 535 34.10 11.69 -2.03
N SER A 536 34.89 10.63 -1.85
CA SER A 536 35.99 10.64 -0.88
C SER A 536 37.04 11.74 -1.14
N SER A 537 37.27 12.11 -2.40
CA SER A 537 38.16 13.23 -2.73
C SER A 537 37.56 14.58 -2.36
N MET A 538 36.26 14.78 -2.61
CA MET A 538 35.54 15.99 -2.21
C MET A 538 35.46 16.12 -0.68
N ALA A 539 35.26 15.00 0.03
CA ALA A 539 35.25 14.97 1.49
C ALA A 539 36.58 15.46 2.09
N ALA A 540 37.71 15.08 1.50
CA ALA A 540 39.02 15.58 1.91
C ALA A 540 39.20 17.09 1.59
N GLU A 541 38.74 17.54 0.43
CA GLU A 541 38.82 18.94 -0.01
C GLU A 541 37.94 19.88 0.84
N TYR A 542 36.74 19.43 1.22
CA TYR A 542 35.76 20.22 1.98
C TYR A 542 35.82 19.98 3.48
N ALA A 543 36.92 19.40 3.97
CA ALA A 543 37.13 19.09 5.38
C ALA A 543 35.91 18.44 6.03
N TYR A 544 35.33 17.46 5.34
CA TYR A 544 34.14 16.74 5.80
C TYR A 544 34.47 15.96 7.07
N TRP A 545 33.60 16.08 8.07
CA TRP A 545 33.68 15.34 9.31
C TRP A 545 32.31 14.77 9.67
N GLU A 546 32.32 13.69 10.43
CA GLU A 546 31.12 12.99 10.82
C GLU A 546 31.27 12.41 12.22
N ASN A 547 30.20 12.49 13.01
CA ASN A 547 30.03 11.78 14.27
C ASN A 547 28.63 11.13 14.32
N ALA A 548 28.25 10.55 15.46
CA ALA A 548 26.99 9.80 15.58
C ALA A 548 25.74 10.66 15.33
N THR A 549 25.78 11.95 15.64
CA THR A 549 24.60 12.84 15.62
C THR A 549 24.69 13.96 14.59
N HIS A 550 25.89 14.31 14.15
CA HIS A 550 26.15 15.44 13.26
C HIS A 550 27.23 15.10 12.23
N SER A 551 27.05 15.65 11.04
CA SER A 551 28.07 15.72 10.00
C SER A 551 28.27 17.18 9.61
N GLY A 552 29.44 17.53 9.09
CA GLY A 552 29.70 18.90 8.66
C GLY A 552 30.71 18.98 7.53
N LEU A 553 30.63 20.06 6.76
CA LEU A 553 31.58 20.37 5.70
C LEU A 553 31.86 21.87 5.63
N THR A 554 33.06 22.20 5.18
CA THR A 554 33.50 23.58 4.91
C THR A 554 33.83 23.72 3.44
N VAL A 555 33.00 24.43 2.68
CA VAL A 555 33.13 24.58 1.22
C VAL A 555 33.67 25.98 0.89
N PRO A 556 34.84 26.12 0.25
CA PRO A 556 35.34 27.41 -0.19
C PRO A 556 34.39 28.11 -1.17
N PHE A 557 34.27 29.44 -1.11
CA PHE A 557 33.32 30.18 -1.98
C PHE A 557 33.63 30.08 -3.48
N ASN A 558 34.88 29.74 -3.83
CA ASN A 558 35.38 29.60 -5.20
C ASN A 558 35.43 28.13 -5.67
N SER A 559 34.83 27.21 -4.93
CA SER A 559 34.71 25.79 -5.30
C SER A 559 33.90 25.61 -6.60
N PRO A 560 34.17 24.56 -7.40
CA PRO A 560 33.38 24.22 -8.59
C PRO A 560 31.91 23.84 -8.29
N ASP A 561 31.57 23.50 -7.04
CA ASP A 561 30.20 23.11 -6.63
C ASP A 561 29.35 24.30 -6.13
N VAL A 562 29.91 25.51 -6.15
CA VAL A 562 29.25 26.73 -5.73
C VAL A 562 28.78 27.53 -6.94
N ALA A 563 27.56 28.07 -6.89
CA ALA A 563 27.00 28.92 -7.94
C ALA A 563 27.32 30.40 -7.71
N TYR A 564 27.72 31.12 -8.76
CA TYR A 564 27.87 32.58 -8.72
C TYR A 564 26.55 33.26 -9.09
N GLU A 565 25.94 33.99 -8.15
CA GLU A 565 24.63 34.64 -8.34
C GLU A 565 24.78 36.07 -8.90
N LEU A 566 25.66 36.86 -8.28
CA LEU A 566 25.77 38.29 -8.57
C LEU A 566 27.18 38.79 -8.34
N ILE A 567 27.61 39.69 -9.22
CA ILE A 567 28.86 40.43 -9.10
C ILE A 567 28.57 41.86 -8.64
N ARG A 568 29.31 42.34 -7.63
CA ARG A 568 29.35 43.75 -7.19
C ARG A 568 30.79 44.27 -7.25
N SER A 569 30.98 45.57 -7.04
CA SER A 569 32.29 46.23 -7.25
C SER A 569 33.44 45.68 -6.40
N SER A 570 33.17 45.12 -5.22
CA SER A 570 34.19 44.62 -4.27
C SER A 570 33.84 43.28 -3.62
N GLU A 571 32.72 42.68 -4.02
CA GLU A 571 32.22 41.43 -3.45
C GLU A 571 31.54 40.61 -4.53
N ILE A 572 31.52 39.29 -4.31
CA ILE A 572 30.80 38.35 -5.14
C ILE A 572 29.78 37.61 -4.28
N ARG A 573 28.53 37.56 -4.75
CA ARG A 573 27.49 36.79 -4.09
C ARG A 573 27.46 35.39 -4.69
N THR A 574 27.65 34.39 -3.86
CA THR A 574 27.65 32.98 -4.24
C THR A 574 26.64 32.20 -3.41
N ARG A 575 26.14 31.10 -3.96
CA ARG A 575 25.17 30.21 -3.34
C ARG A 575 25.71 28.78 -3.31
N LEU A 576 25.63 28.16 -2.14
CA LEU A 576 25.87 26.74 -1.96
C LEU A 576 24.52 26.03 -1.83
N ASP A 577 24.27 25.09 -2.75
CA ASP A 577 23.11 24.21 -2.74
C ASP A 577 23.52 22.83 -2.20
N LEU A 578 22.76 22.29 -1.27
CA LEU A 578 22.95 20.96 -0.69
C LEU A 578 21.64 20.19 -0.73
N THR A 579 21.72 18.94 -1.18
CA THR A 579 20.56 18.03 -1.19
C THR A 579 20.94 16.72 -0.52
N LEU A 580 20.09 16.23 0.39
CA LEU A 580 20.20 14.90 0.95
C LEU A 580 19.13 14.05 0.30
N GLU A 581 19.53 13.06 -0.50
CA GLU A 581 18.60 12.24 -1.27
C GLU A 581 18.88 10.74 -1.15
N ASP A 582 17.81 9.96 -1.28
CA ASP A 582 17.84 8.52 -1.48
C ASP A 582 17.97 8.24 -2.98
N THR A 583 19.12 7.71 -3.40
CA THR A 583 19.38 7.45 -4.82
C THR A 583 18.57 6.28 -5.38
N GLU A 584 18.07 5.36 -4.53
CA GLU A 584 17.25 4.23 -4.98
C GLU A 584 15.78 4.63 -5.12
N LYS A 585 15.25 5.35 -4.11
CA LYS A 585 13.83 5.76 -4.07
C LYS A 585 13.56 7.13 -4.71
N SER A 586 14.60 7.87 -5.10
CA SER A 586 14.52 9.24 -5.60
C SER A 586 13.78 10.20 -4.63
N TRP A 587 13.99 10.01 -3.33
CA TRP A 587 13.39 10.84 -2.28
C TRP A 587 14.36 11.90 -1.79
N VAL A 588 13.87 13.13 -1.65
CA VAL A 588 14.66 14.24 -1.09
C VAL A 588 14.28 14.43 0.37
N TYR A 589 15.21 14.15 1.27
CA TYR A 589 15.00 14.28 2.72
C TYR A 589 15.26 15.69 3.23
N ALA A 590 16.22 16.41 2.63
CA ALA A 590 16.49 17.80 2.94
C ALA A 590 17.03 18.52 1.70
N ASN A 591 16.58 19.76 1.50
CA ASN A 591 17.08 20.68 0.49
C ASN A 591 17.45 21.99 1.19
N PHE A 592 18.71 22.39 1.05
CA PHE A 592 19.28 23.54 1.74
C PHE A 592 20.07 24.41 0.77
N SER A 593 19.87 25.71 0.86
CA SER A 593 20.59 26.70 0.07
C SER A 593 21.05 27.83 0.97
N LEU A 594 22.32 28.21 0.85
CA LEU A 594 22.91 29.33 1.58
C LEU A 594 23.59 30.29 0.61
N SER A 595 23.10 31.52 0.54
CA SER A 595 23.71 32.60 -0.26
C SER A 595 24.50 33.56 0.62
N CYS A 596 25.75 33.83 0.25
CA CYS A 596 26.65 34.74 0.98
C CYS A 596 27.43 35.65 0.05
N SER A 597 27.87 36.80 0.56
CA SER A 597 28.71 37.75 -0.19
C SER A 597 30.13 37.69 0.35
N PHE A 598 31.08 37.39 -0.52
CA PHE A 598 32.49 37.23 -0.18
C PHE A 598 33.30 38.38 -0.81
N PRO A 599 34.24 39.00 -0.07
CA PRO A 599 35.10 40.03 -0.62
C PRO A 599 36.00 39.44 -1.71
N LEU A 600 35.87 39.94 -2.94
CA LEU A 600 36.65 39.48 -4.08
C LEU A 600 36.99 40.65 -5.00
N LYS A 601 38.29 40.86 -5.23
CA LYS A 601 38.79 41.83 -6.19
C LYS A 601 38.88 41.18 -7.57
N MET A 602 37.92 41.48 -8.45
CA MET A 602 37.88 40.90 -9.80
C MET A 602 38.71 41.67 -10.83
N ILE A 603 38.95 42.96 -10.60
CA ILE A 603 39.73 43.80 -11.52
C ILE A 603 40.98 44.28 -10.78
N GLU A 604 42.13 44.08 -11.41
CA GLU A 604 43.41 44.56 -10.93
C GLU A 604 44.14 45.36 -12.00
N CYS A 605 44.42 46.61 -11.67
CA CYS A 605 45.08 47.58 -12.53
C CYS A 605 46.52 47.74 -12.07
N PHE A 606 47.49 47.31 -12.88
CA PHE A 606 48.90 47.40 -12.53
C PHE A 606 49.50 48.72 -13.00
N SER A 607 50.45 49.27 -12.24
CA SER A 607 51.12 50.54 -12.55
C SER A 607 51.99 50.49 -13.82
N ASN A 608 52.36 49.30 -14.28
CA ASN A 608 53.09 49.09 -15.53
C ASN A 608 52.19 49.18 -16.79
N GLY A 609 50.89 49.45 -16.62
CA GLY A 609 49.93 49.55 -17.72
C GLY A 609 49.29 48.23 -18.14
N SER A 610 49.56 47.12 -17.43
CA SER A 610 48.82 45.87 -17.61
C SER A 610 47.54 45.86 -16.74
N MET A 611 46.51 45.19 -17.24
CA MET A 611 45.21 45.05 -16.59
C MET A 611 44.87 43.56 -16.51
N ALA A 612 44.42 43.12 -15.33
CA ALA A 612 43.88 41.78 -15.12
C ALA A 612 42.40 41.87 -14.73
N ALA A 613 41.59 40.98 -15.29
CA ALA A 613 40.18 40.86 -14.96
C ALA A 613 39.78 39.40 -14.83
N LEU A 614 39.11 39.06 -13.73
CA LEU A 614 38.50 37.76 -13.47
C LEU A 614 37.02 37.85 -13.84
N ALA A 615 36.65 37.19 -14.94
CA ALA A 615 35.26 36.94 -15.29
C ALA A 615 34.82 35.61 -14.65
N VAL A 616 33.61 35.59 -14.11
CA VAL A 616 32.98 34.39 -13.56
C VAL A 616 31.73 34.03 -14.35
N LYS A 617 31.42 32.74 -14.43
CA LYS A 617 30.19 32.25 -15.03
C LYS A 617 29.04 32.40 -14.04
N LEU A 618 28.14 33.34 -14.30
CA LEU A 618 26.94 33.54 -13.50
C LEU A 618 25.87 32.49 -13.79
N GLU A 619 25.07 32.16 -12.78
CA GLU A 619 23.94 31.22 -12.92
C GLU A 619 22.91 31.69 -13.96
N SER A 620 22.75 33.00 -14.14
CA SER A 620 21.85 33.60 -15.13
C SER A 620 22.29 33.39 -16.59
N VAL A 621 23.52 32.94 -16.84
CA VAL A 621 24.06 32.65 -18.18
C VAL A 621 24.68 31.24 -18.24
N PRO A 622 23.87 30.17 -18.07
CA PRO A 622 24.38 28.80 -17.92
C PRO A 622 25.06 28.27 -19.19
N ASP A 623 24.71 28.78 -20.37
CA ASP A 623 25.30 28.39 -21.65
C ASP A 623 26.64 29.09 -21.93
N MET A 624 27.01 30.11 -21.14
CA MET A 624 28.27 30.83 -21.32
C MET A 624 29.45 29.89 -21.05
N MET A 625 30.32 29.74 -22.04
CA MET A 625 31.61 29.07 -21.88
C MET A 625 32.69 30.11 -21.59
N PRO A 626 33.37 30.06 -20.42
CA PRO A 626 34.40 31.05 -20.09
C PRO A 626 35.52 31.17 -21.14
N SER A 627 35.84 30.09 -21.86
CA SER A 627 36.84 30.08 -22.95
C SER A 627 36.42 30.85 -24.21
N GLN A 628 35.12 31.14 -24.38
CA GLN A 628 34.57 31.88 -25.52
C GLN A 628 34.41 33.38 -25.26
N LEU A 629 34.70 33.84 -24.04
CA LEU A 629 34.67 35.26 -23.72
C LEU A 629 35.77 36.00 -24.51
N THR A 630 35.49 37.21 -24.94
CA THR A 630 36.47 38.09 -25.58
C THR A 630 36.42 39.49 -24.96
N LEU A 631 37.47 40.27 -25.14
CA LEU A 631 37.38 41.73 -24.91
C LEU A 631 36.64 42.41 -26.07
N ARG A 632 36.57 43.75 -26.09
CA ARG A 632 36.02 44.51 -27.23
C ARG A 632 36.66 44.12 -28.56
N ASP A 633 37.95 43.76 -28.55
CA ASP A 633 38.62 43.09 -29.66
C ASP A 633 38.40 41.56 -29.59
N PRO A 634 37.72 40.93 -30.57
CA PRO A 634 37.46 39.49 -30.57
C PRO A 634 38.72 38.62 -30.65
N SER A 635 39.85 39.17 -31.09
CA SER A 635 41.14 38.45 -31.10
C SER A 635 41.71 38.29 -29.68
N CYS A 636 41.31 39.13 -28.71
CA CYS A 636 41.76 39.06 -27.34
C CYS A 636 40.90 38.10 -26.50
N ARG A 637 41.41 36.88 -26.36
CA ARG A 637 40.82 35.77 -25.59
C ARG A 637 41.40 35.68 -24.17
N PRO A 638 40.74 34.96 -23.24
CA PRO A 638 41.25 34.79 -21.88
C PRO A 638 42.61 34.09 -21.89
N ALA A 639 43.51 34.53 -21.00
CA ALA A 639 44.82 33.95 -20.80
C ALA A 639 44.73 32.58 -20.09
N GLN A 640 43.74 32.43 -19.20
CA GLN A 640 43.42 31.17 -18.53
C GLN A 640 41.90 31.03 -18.46
N SER A 641 41.38 29.83 -18.71
CA SER A 641 39.96 29.54 -18.59
C SER A 641 39.74 28.21 -17.88
N GLY A 642 38.93 28.22 -16.82
CA GLY A 642 38.44 27.04 -16.13
C GLY A 642 36.96 26.77 -16.43
N ALA A 643 36.37 25.83 -15.70
CA ALA A 643 34.96 25.46 -15.87
C ALA A 643 33.98 26.59 -15.52
N GLY A 644 34.32 27.45 -14.55
CA GLY A 644 33.47 28.53 -14.07
C GLY A 644 34.10 29.92 -14.11
N THR A 645 35.36 30.06 -14.51
CA THR A 645 36.09 31.34 -14.45
C THR A 645 36.97 31.54 -15.68
N ALA A 646 37.23 32.79 -16.04
CA ALA A 646 38.16 33.18 -17.09
C ALA A 646 38.99 34.38 -16.63
N VAL A 647 40.31 34.28 -16.78
CA VAL A 647 41.25 35.32 -16.42
C VAL A 647 41.75 35.99 -17.69
N PHE A 648 41.54 37.29 -17.78
CA PHE A 648 42.07 38.14 -18.83
C PHE A 648 43.31 38.85 -18.32
N TYR A 649 44.35 38.87 -19.15
CA TYR A 649 45.55 39.66 -18.92
C TYR A 649 45.89 40.38 -20.22
N PHE A 650 45.80 41.71 -20.20
CA PHE A 650 45.98 42.54 -21.39
C PHE A 650 46.60 43.89 -21.02
N ASN A 651 47.20 44.57 -22.00
CA ASN A 651 47.72 45.92 -21.77
C ASN A 651 46.63 46.95 -22.00
N ALA A 652 46.68 48.04 -21.23
CA ALA A 652 45.71 49.13 -21.28
C ALA A 652 45.63 49.84 -22.64
N ASN A 653 46.64 49.66 -23.50
CA ASN A 653 46.72 50.21 -24.85
C ASN A 653 46.36 49.20 -25.97
N SER A 654 45.97 47.97 -25.63
CA SER A 654 45.62 46.91 -26.60
C SER A 654 44.13 46.51 -26.51
N CYS A 655 43.72 45.54 -27.33
CA CYS A 655 42.38 44.91 -27.25
C CYS A 655 41.20 45.87 -27.36
N GLN A 656 41.35 46.94 -28.16
CA GLN A 656 40.37 48.02 -28.30
C GLN A 656 39.94 48.66 -26.97
N THR A 657 40.85 48.76 -26.00
CA THR A 657 40.63 49.49 -24.75
C THR A 657 40.52 50.99 -25.05
N THR A 658 39.44 51.63 -24.58
CA THR A 658 39.25 53.08 -24.74
C THR A 658 39.92 53.83 -23.61
N ARG A 659 40.54 54.97 -23.92
CA ARG A 659 41.20 55.83 -22.94
C ARG A 659 40.55 57.20 -22.89
N GLN A 660 40.22 57.67 -21.70
CA GLN A 660 39.65 58.99 -21.44
C GLN A 660 40.48 59.76 -20.41
N PHE A 661 40.52 61.09 -20.55
CA PHE A 661 41.22 62.00 -19.63
C PHE A 661 40.22 62.94 -18.97
N ASN A 662 40.16 62.93 -17.64
CA ASN A 662 39.30 63.84 -16.88
C ASN A 662 39.97 64.22 -15.55
N ASN A 663 40.10 65.51 -15.24
CA ASN A 663 40.58 66.06 -13.95
C ASN A 663 41.73 65.25 -13.30
N ASN A 664 42.88 65.13 -13.98
CA ASN A 664 44.09 64.41 -13.53
C ASN A 664 43.94 62.89 -13.32
N ILE A 665 42.87 62.28 -13.85
CA ILE A 665 42.66 60.83 -13.87
C ILE A 665 42.60 60.37 -15.33
N MET A 666 43.44 59.39 -15.66
CA MET A 666 43.41 58.66 -16.92
C MET A 666 42.58 57.38 -16.71
N THR A 667 41.45 57.28 -17.40
CA THR A 667 40.54 56.14 -17.28
C THR A 667 40.68 55.25 -18.51
N TYR A 668 41.03 53.98 -18.28
CA TYR A 668 40.99 52.93 -19.30
C TYR A 668 39.77 52.07 -19.10
N GLU A 669 39.03 51.83 -20.18
CA GLU A 669 37.79 51.08 -20.17
C GLU A 669 37.79 50.01 -21.27
N ASN A 670 37.45 48.79 -20.90
CA ASN A 670 37.20 47.68 -21.81
C ASN A 670 35.98 46.89 -21.33
N GLU A 671 35.46 45.98 -22.14
CA GLU A 671 34.35 45.11 -21.80
C GLU A 671 34.70 43.66 -22.14
N ILE A 672 34.44 42.75 -21.21
CA ILE A 672 34.41 41.31 -21.49
C ILE A 672 33.00 40.97 -21.98
N LEU A 673 32.94 40.39 -23.18
CA LEU A 673 31.73 40.17 -23.94
C LEU A 673 31.55 38.70 -24.25
N TRP A 674 30.32 38.24 -24.16
CA TRP A 674 29.86 37.01 -24.80
C TRP A 674 28.40 37.17 -25.22
N THR A 675 28.09 36.75 -26.43
CA THR A 675 26.75 36.90 -27.02
C THR A 675 26.27 35.56 -27.56
N SER A 676 25.07 35.16 -27.15
CA SER A 676 24.32 34.04 -27.71
C SER A 676 23.02 34.56 -28.32
N SER A 677 22.27 33.68 -29.00
CA SER A 677 21.00 34.00 -29.65
C SER A 677 19.91 34.50 -28.68
N ARG A 678 20.02 34.21 -27.37
CA ARG A 678 19.01 34.54 -26.34
C ARG A 678 19.51 35.42 -25.20
N THR A 679 20.83 35.44 -24.93
CA THR A 679 21.41 36.11 -23.76
C THR A 679 22.77 36.72 -24.10
N SER A 680 23.09 37.85 -23.47
CA SER A 680 24.40 38.50 -23.58
C SER A 680 25.02 38.69 -22.20
N TYR A 681 26.28 38.33 -22.05
CA TYR A 681 27.11 38.65 -20.89
C TYR A 681 28.00 39.84 -21.21
N ARG A 682 27.94 40.88 -20.36
CA ARG A 682 28.78 42.08 -20.47
C ARG A 682 29.36 42.42 -19.11
N PHE A 683 30.68 42.44 -19.01
CA PHE A 683 31.39 42.81 -17.79
C PHE A 683 32.36 43.96 -18.07
N GLY A 684 32.07 45.13 -17.51
CA GLY A 684 32.89 46.33 -17.69
C GLY A 684 34.16 46.29 -16.85
N VAL A 685 35.30 46.51 -17.49
CA VAL A 685 36.62 46.60 -16.88
C VAL A 685 37.09 48.05 -16.94
N VAL A 686 37.09 48.73 -15.78
CA VAL A 686 37.47 50.14 -15.68
C VAL A 686 38.65 50.29 -14.72
N CYS A 687 39.74 50.89 -15.20
CA CYS A 687 40.92 51.21 -14.40
C CYS A 687 41.17 52.72 -14.41
N HIS A 688 41.22 53.31 -13.22
CA HIS A 688 41.54 54.72 -13.04
C HIS A 688 43.00 54.86 -12.58
N TYR A 689 43.81 55.56 -13.38
CA TYR A 689 45.19 55.88 -13.05
C TYR A 689 45.30 57.37 -12.77
N ARG A 690 45.84 57.71 -11.60
CA ARG A 690 46.12 59.10 -11.24
C ARG A 690 47.35 59.59 -12.02
N ILE A 691 47.21 60.72 -12.69
CA ILE A 691 48.30 61.38 -13.41
C ILE A 691 49.06 62.22 -12.38
N ASN A 692 50.21 61.73 -11.93
CA ASN A 692 51.05 62.44 -10.95
C ASN A 692 51.98 63.47 -11.61
N ASP A 693 52.46 63.19 -12.83
CA ASP A 693 53.33 64.06 -13.62
C ASP A 693 53.02 63.83 -15.11
N SER A 694 52.98 64.91 -15.89
CA SER A 694 52.67 64.86 -17.33
C SER A 694 53.88 65.32 -18.11
N ARG A 695 54.56 64.40 -18.81
CA ARG A 695 55.63 64.76 -19.76
C ARG A 695 55.05 64.94 -21.15
N THR A 696 54.87 66.19 -21.55
CA THR A 696 54.51 66.53 -22.93
C THR A 696 55.75 66.46 -23.79
N VAL A 697 55.81 65.48 -24.69
CA VAL A 697 56.86 65.41 -25.69
C VAL A 697 56.29 66.01 -26.97
N TYR A 698 56.90 67.11 -27.43
CA TYR A 698 56.61 67.67 -28.75
C TYR A 698 57.33 66.81 -29.78
N PHE A 699 56.54 66.14 -30.62
CA PHE A 699 57.03 65.46 -31.80
C PHE A 699 56.50 66.23 -33.01
N GLU A 700 57.38 66.89 -33.77
CA GLU A 700 57.07 67.19 -35.16
C GLU A 700 57.27 65.90 -35.96
N SER A 701 56.16 65.35 -36.44
CA SER A 701 56.19 64.28 -37.42
C SER A 701 56.56 64.91 -38.77
N MET A 702 57.79 64.71 -39.25
CA MET A 702 58.02 64.68 -40.69
C MET A 702 57.49 63.33 -41.20
N GLY A 703 56.22 63.32 -41.63
CA GLY A 703 55.55 62.15 -42.16
C GLY A 703 54.85 62.47 -43.48
N ASN A 704 55.36 61.93 -44.59
CA ASN A 704 54.54 61.67 -45.79
C ASN A 704 53.53 60.59 -45.43
N PRO A 705 52.19 60.83 -45.41
CA PRO A 705 51.28 60.16 -46.37
C PRO A 705 49.83 60.74 -46.54
N GLY A 706 49.16 60.35 -47.64
CA GLY A 706 47.75 59.88 -47.68
C GLY A 706 46.60 60.91 -47.71
N PRO A 707 45.63 60.81 -48.64
CA PRO A 707 44.76 61.95 -48.96
C PRO A 707 43.69 62.19 -47.90
N VAL A 708 43.64 63.43 -47.43
CA VAL A 708 42.49 64.03 -46.77
C VAL A 708 42.02 65.12 -47.73
N ALA A 709 40.81 64.98 -48.27
CA ALA A 709 40.25 65.94 -49.21
C ALA A 709 39.84 67.22 -48.45
N GLU A 710 40.58 68.30 -48.65
CA GLU A 710 40.15 69.65 -48.30
C GLU A 710 39.40 70.26 -49.50
N PRO A 711 38.23 70.90 -49.30
CA PRO A 711 37.50 71.54 -50.39
C PRO A 711 38.27 72.75 -50.91
N GLY A 712 38.77 72.66 -52.13
CA GLY A 712 39.35 73.79 -52.86
C GLY A 712 38.27 74.64 -53.53
N LEU A 713 38.32 75.95 -53.33
CA LEU A 713 37.49 76.92 -54.06
C LEU A 713 38.23 77.35 -55.34
N GLY A 714 37.60 77.15 -56.49
CA GLY A 714 38.09 77.61 -57.79
C GLY A 714 37.00 78.38 -58.52
N ASN A 715 37.37 79.49 -59.16
CA ASN A 715 36.42 80.31 -59.93
C ASN A 715 36.46 79.91 -61.41
N PHE A 716 35.29 79.81 -62.03
CA PHE A 716 35.17 79.68 -63.48
C PHE A 716 35.33 81.04 -64.16
N THR A 717 36.13 81.10 -65.22
CA THR A 717 36.34 82.33 -65.99
C THR A 717 35.51 82.28 -67.27
N VAL A 718 34.58 83.21 -67.45
CA VAL A 718 33.74 83.31 -68.66
C VAL A 718 34.09 84.58 -69.44
N VAL A 719 34.10 84.50 -70.76
CA VAL A 719 34.34 85.64 -71.67
C VAL A 719 33.23 85.75 -72.70
N MET A 720 32.82 86.98 -73.02
CA MET A 720 31.94 87.29 -74.14
C MET A 720 32.71 88.02 -75.23
N ARG A 721 32.56 87.59 -76.48
CA ARG A 721 33.24 88.14 -77.67
C ARG A 721 32.23 88.39 -78.78
N LEU A 722 32.51 89.42 -79.59
CA LEU A 722 31.71 89.75 -80.77
C LEU A 722 32.45 89.28 -82.04
N ALA A 723 31.81 88.44 -82.85
CA ALA A 723 32.33 87.95 -84.12
C ALA A 723 32.04 88.95 -85.26
N LEU A 724 32.91 88.96 -86.27
CA LEU A 724 32.77 89.82 -87.45
C LEU A 724 31.55 89.44 -88.32
N ASP A 725 31.22 88.15 -88.35
CA ASP A 725 30.12 87.55 -89.12
C ASP A 725 29.62 86.23 -88.48
N VAL A 726 28.62 85.61 -89.11
CA VAL A 726 27.97 84.36 -88.66
C VAL A 726 28.90 83.13 -88.63
N SER A 727 30.13 83.23 -89.14
CA SER A 727 31.07 82.09 -89.12
C SER A 727 31.70 81.86 -87.74
N TYR A 728 31.69 82.86 -86.85
CA TYR A 728 32.33 82.81 -85.52
C TYR A 728 33.82 82.40 -85.55
N VAL A 729 34.53 82.74 -86.63
CA VAL A 729 35.97 82.45 -86.78
C VAL A 729 36.83 83.64 -86.34
N ASN A 730 36.46 84.85 -86.75
CA ASN A 730 37.21 86.08 -86.48
C ASN A 730 36.40 86.99 -85.56
N PHE A 731 37.06 87.57 -84.56
CA PHE A 731 36.43 88.38 -83.51
C PHE A 731 37.02 89.79 -83.48
N TYR A 732 36.20 90.76 -83.09
CA TYR A 732 36.64 92.11 -82.80
C TYR A 732 37.58 92.09 -81.58
N GLY A 733 38.76 92.70 -81.72
CA GLY A 733 39.70 92.90 -80.64
C GLY A 733 39.39 94.15 -79.82
N VAL A 734 40.06 94.32 -78.69
CA VAL A 734 39.95 95.51 -77.83
C VAL A 734 40.08 96.86 -78.59
N PRO A 735 41.00 97.04 -79.57
CA PRO A 735 41.10 98.32 -80.29
C PRO A 735 39.98 98.58 -81.31
N ASP A 736 39.15 97.58 -81.63
CA ASP A 736 38.06 97.72 -82.61
C ASP A 736 36.76 98.26 -81.99
N TYR A 737 36.69 98.39 -80.67
CA TYR A 737 35.54 98.96 -79.97
C TYR A 737 35.66 100.50 -79.85
N PRO A 738 34.56 101.26 -80.05
CA PRO A 738 33.18 100.82 -80.27
C PRO A 738 32.91 100.37 -81.71
N VAL A 739 32.24 99.22 -81.86
CA VAL A 739 31.87 98.65 -83.17
C VAL A 739 30.66 99.40 -83.74
N VAL A 740 30.80 99.89 -84.97
CA VAL A 740 29.73 100.62 -85.69
C VAL A 740 28.98 99.66 -86.61
N LYS A 741 27.66 99.56 -86.42
CA LYS A 741 26.72 98.80 -87.27
C LYS A 741 25.48 99.64 -87.56
N TYR A 742 24.85 99.41 -88.71
CA TYR A 742 23.57 100.05 -89.03
C TYR A 742 22.42 99.40 -88.26
N LEU A 743 21.32 100.13 -88.05
CA LEU A 743 20.14 99.57 -87.40
C LEU A 743 19.63 98.34 -88.17
N SER A 744 19.21 97.32 -87.43
CA SER A 744 18.83 95.99 -87.92
C SER A 744 19.95 95.12 -88.50
N GLU A 745 21.21 95.57 -88.52
CA GLU A 745 22.33 94.69 -88.86
C GLU A 745 22.65 93.72 -87.72
N PRO A 746 23.02 92.47 -88.02
CA PRO A 746 23.27 91.47 -87.00
C PRO A 746 24.61 91.67 -86.27
N LEU A 747 24.56 91.46 -84.96
CA LEU A 747 25.69 91.36 -84.04
C LEU A 747 25.80 89.93 -83.55
N TYR A 748 26.93 89.27 -83.80
CA TYR A 748 27.14 87.86 -83.50
C TYR A 748 27.97 87.69 -82.22
N PHE A 749 27.33 87.30 -81.12
CA PHE A 749 27.99 87.11 -79.82
C PHE A 749 28.34 85.64 -79.59
N GLU A 750 29.55 85.39 -79.06
CA GLU A 750 29.99 84.11 -78.53
C GLU A 750 30.37 84.29 -77.06
N VAL A 751 29.79 83.47 -76.19
CA VAL A 751 30.14 83.39 -74.78
C VAL A 751 30.81 82.05 -74.53
N GLU A 752 32.02 82.08 -73.97
CA GLU A 752 32.90 80.92 -73.81
C GLU A 752 33.37 80.79 -72.36
N LEU A 753 33.28 79.57 -71.82
CA LEU A 753 33.91 79.17 -70.56
C LEU A 753 35.39 78.86 -70.81
N LEU A 754 36.28 79.67 -70.25
CA LEU A 754 37.73 79.53 -70.43
C LEU A 754 38.35 78.53 -69.46
N TYR A 755 39.42 77.87 -69.91
CA TYR A 755 40.30 76.97 -69.15
C TYR A 755 39.70 75.65 -68.66
N SER A 756 38.37 75.55 -68.55
CA SER A 756 37.72 74.27 -68.25
C SER A 756 37.94 73.29 -69.40
N LYS A 757 38.37 72.08 -69.08
CA LYS A 757 38.42 70.94 -70.01
C LYS A 757 37.47 69.83 -69.58
N ASP A 758 36.58 70.13 -68.65
CA ASP A 758 35.65 69.15 -68.09
C ASP A 758 34.45 68.98 -69.05
N PRO A 759 34.28 67.83 -69.72
CA PRO A 759 33.14 67.61 -70.61
C PRO A 759 31.81 67.48 -69.84
N GLN A 760 31.85 67.38 -68.51
CA GLN A 760 30.65 67.23 -67.67
C GLN A 760 29.98 68.57 -67.36
N VAL A 761 30.57 69.72 -67.73
CA VAL A 761 29.95 71.03 -67.52
C VAL A 761 29.40 71.62 -68.82
N GLU A 762 28.27 72.31 -68.71
CA GLU A 762 27.60 73.02 -69.79
C GLU A 762 27.28 74.47 -69.39
N LEU A 763 27.62 75.43 -70.23
CA LEU A 763 27.33 76.85 -70.06
C LEU A 763 25.95 77.19 -70.63
N PHE A 764 25.13 77.90 -69.85
CA PHE A 764 23.83 78.44 -70.23
C PHE A 764 23.80 79.96 -70.07
N LEU A 765 23.14 80.63 -71.02
CA LEU A 765 22.85 82.06 -70.92
C LEU A 765 21.54 82.23 -70.17
N GLU A 766 21.57 82.92 -69.04
CA GLU A 766 20.37 83.19 -68.22
C GLU A 766 19.67 84.42 -68.75
N ASN A 767 20.24 85.60 -68.50
CA ASN A 767 19.69 86.88 -68.91
C ASN A 767 20.76 87.67 -69.66
N CYS A 768 20.44 88.22 -70.83
CA CYS A 768 21.32 89.14 -71.54
C CYS A 768 20.54 90.40 -71.88
N TRP A 769 21.16 91.55 -71.67
CA TRP A 769 20.52 92.84 -71.85
C TRP A 769 21.51 93.89 -72.33
N ALA A 770 20.98 94.93 -72.97
CA ALA A 770 21.76 96.06 -73.40
C ALA A 770 21.45 97.29 -72.55
N THR A 771 22.42 98.17 -72.37
CA THR A 771 22.26 99.46 -71.68
C THR A 771 22.94 100.59 -72.44
N ALA A 772 22.56 101.83 -72.14
CA ALA A 772 23.12 103.04 -72.77
C ALA A 772 24.46 103.51 -72.17
N SER A 773 25.01 102.79 -71.18
CA SER A 773 26.30 103.10 -70.55
C SER A 773 27.02 101.80 -70.12
N SER A 774 28.30 101.88 -69.76
CA SER A 774 29.05 100.70 -69.31
C SER A 774 28.52 100.09 -68.01
N ASP A 775 27.68 100.83 -67.27
CA ASP A 775 27.02 100.33 -66.07
C ASP A 775 25.87 99.39 -66.45
N MET A 776 25.92 98.19 -65.87
CA MET A 776 25.01 97.09 -66.13
C MET A 776 23.58 97.39 -65.63
N ASP A 777 23.43 98.28 -64.63
CA ASP A 777 22.12 98.65 -64.07
C ASP A 777 21.59 100.00 -64.63
N SER A 778 22.22 100.54 -65.68
CA SER A 778 21.85 101.85 -66.23
C SER A 778 20.58 101.82 -67.09
N SER A 779 19.80 102.91 -67.02
CA SER A 779 18.57 103.09 -67.79
C SER A 779 18.80 104.03 -69.00
N PRO A 780 18.27 103.73 -70.19
CA PRO A 780 17.39 102.59 -70.52
C PRO A 780 18.16 101.27 -70.66
N GLY A 781 17.52 100.19 -70.20
CA GLY A 781 17.96 98.81 -70.41
C GLY A 781 16.98 98.08 -71.33
N TRP A 782 17.47 97.15 -72.15
CA TRP A 782 16.64 96.30 -73.01
C TRP A 782 17.11 94.85 -72.97
N ASP A 783 16.24 93.97 -72.47
CA ASP A 783 16.55 92.55 -72.37
C ASP A 783 16.42 91.89 -73.74
N VAL A 784 17.47 91.18 -74.16
CA VAL A 784 17.51 90.43 -75.43
C VAL A 784 17.35 88.92 -75.19
N ILE A 785 17.70 88.45 -73.99
CA ILE A 785 17.48 87.09 -73.52
C ILE A 785 16.95 87.19 -72.08
N ILE A 786 15.83 86.53 -71.78
CA ILE A 786 15.22 86.45 -70.44
C ILE A 786 14.99 84.99 -70.10
N ASP A 787 15.42 84.54 -68.91
CA ASP A 787 15.25 83.17 -68.41
C ASP A 787 15.66 82.09 -69.43
N SER A 788 16.78 82.32 -70.11
CA SER A 788 17.33 81.48 -71.18
C SER A 788 16.51 81.41 -72.47
N CYS A 789 15.51 82.27 -72.65
CA CYS A 789 14.65 82.34 -73.84
C CYS A 789 14.86 83.66 -74.61
N GLU A 790 14.51 83.67 -75.91
CA GLU A 790 14.44 84.93 -76.66
C GLU A 790 13.38 85.87 -76.04
N ASN A 791 13.67 87.17 -75.93
CA ASN A 791 12.65 88.12 -75.49
C ASN A 791 11.53 88.27 -76.54
N SER A 792 10.35 87.70 -76.26
CA SER A 792 9.18 87.77 -77.15
C SER A 792 8.62 89.18 -77.36
N ALA A 793 8.98 90.14 -76.49
CA ALA A 793 8.62 91.55 -76.66
C ALA A 793 9.52 92.28 -77.67
N ASP A 794 10.61 91.66 -78.12
CA ASP A 794 11.50 92.22 -79.15
C ASP A 794 10.95 91.90 -80.56
N PRO A 795 10.66 92.92 -81.39
CA PRO A 795 10.27 92.71 -82.80
C PRO A 795 11.33 91.97 -83.62
N ASN A 796 12.60 92.08 -83.22
CA ASN A 796 13.75 91.42 -83.83
C ASN A 796 14.37 90.45 -82.81
N THR A 797 13.61 89.42 -82.45
CA THR A 797 14.01 88.39 -81.49
C THR A 797 15.43 87.87 -81.74
N THR A 798 16.19 87.70 -80.66
CA THR A 798 17.52 87.07 -80.64
C THR A 798 17.51 85.72 -81.36
N VAL A 799 18.54 85.40 -82.13
CA VAL A 799 18.67 84.09 -82.80
C VAL A 799 19.82 83.32 -82.17
N PHE A 800 19.55 82.15 -81.61
CA PHE A 800 20.59 81.25 -81.11
C PHE A 800 21.20 80.45 -82.27
N HIS A 801 22.53 80.40 -82.32
CA HIS A 801 23.29 79.66 -83.33
C HIS A 801 23.84 78.37 -82.72
N PRO A 802 23.74 77.21 -83.40
CA PRO A 802 24.26 75.96 -82.89
C PRO A 802 25.79 76.00 -82.79
N VAL A 803 26.33 75.30 -81.80
CA VAL A 803 27.77 75.12 -81.62
C VAL A 803 28.07 73.64 -81.86
N SER A 804 28.82 73.36 -82.93
CA SER A 804 29.36 72.03 -83.22
C SER A 804 30.83 71.98 -82.89
N SER A 805 31.37 70.78 -82.63
CA SER A 805 32.81 70.62 -82.44
C SER A 805 33.56 70.85 -83.75
N ASP A 806 34.62 71.66 -83.71
CA ASP A 806 35.54 71.91 -84.82
C ASP A 806 36.99 71.99 -84.30
N GLN A 807 37.95 72.38 -85.14
CA GLN A 807 39.37 72.49 -84.72
C GLN A 807 39.61 73.51 -83.61
N ARG A 808 38.75 74.52 -83.45
CA ARG A 808 38.80 75.56 -82.41
C ARG A 808 37.92 75.19 -81.20
N VAL A 809 36.77 74.56 -81.45
CA VAL A 809 35.76 74.23 -80.44
C VAL A 809 35.85 72.75 -80.05
N THR A 810 36.63 72.49 -79.00
CA THR A 810 36.80 71.15 -78.44
C THR A 810 35.59 70.69 -77.63
N TYR A 811 34.98 71.60 -76.86
CA TYR A 811 33.83 71.31 -75.99
C TYR A 811 32.66 72.23 -76.35
N PRO A 812 31.74 71.81 -77.23
CA PRO A 812 30.60 72.64 -77.62
C PRO A 812 29.72 73.09 -76.45
N SER A 813 29.63 72.29 -75.39
CA SER A 813 28.89 72.61 -74.17
C SER A 813 29.43 73.84 -73.43
N HIS A 814 30.69 74.22 -73.65
CA HIS A 814 31.33 75.36 -72.98
C HIS A 814 31.06 76.70 -73.67
N LEU A 815 30.42 76.68 -74.85
CA LEU A 815 30.16 77.88 -75.63
C LEU A 815 28.68 78.03 -75.95
N LYS A 816 28.23 79.27 -76.03
CA LYS A 816 26.90 79.63 -76.55
C LYS A 816 27.04 80.79 -77.54
N ARG A 817 26.36 80.66 -78.68
CA ARG A 817 26.37 81.64 -79.77
C ARG A 817 24.98 82.19 -79.99
N PHE A 818 24.87 83.50 -80.10
CA PHE A 818 23.60 84.16 -80.41
C PHE A 818 23.82 85.41 -81.26
N GLU A 819 22.76 85.84 -81.92
CA GLU A 819 22.72 86.98 -82.81
C GLU A 819 21.63 87.94 -82.34
N VAL A 820 21.98 89.22 -82.23
CA VAL A 820 21.05 90.31 -81.93
C VAL A 820 21.13 91.31 -83.06
N LYS A 821 19.98 91.77 -83.57
CA LYS A 821 19.96 92.85 -84.55
C LYS A 821 20.17 94.19 -83.86
N MET A 822 21.13 94.98 -84.34
CA MET A 822 21.48 96.27 -83.78
C MET A 822 20.25 97.20 -83.70
N PHE A 823 20.05 97.82 -82.56
CA PHE A 823 18.96 98.77 -82.32
C PHE A 823 19.52 100.07 -81.73
N SER A 824 18.64 101.01 -81.41
CA SER A 824 19.00 102.22 -80.67
C SER A 824 17.91 102.52 -79.66
N PHE A 825 18.29 102.97 -78.47
CA PHE A 825 17.35 103.34 -77.44
C PHE A 825 16.58 104.60 -77.83
N VAL A 826 15.29 104.66 -77.48
CA VAL A 826 14.47 105.84 -77.64
C VAL A 826 14.07 106.34 -76.25
N LYS A 827 14.29 107.62 -75.98
CA LYS A 827 13.87 108.28 -74.74
C LYS A 827 13.13 109.55 -75.10
N ASP A 828 11.93 109.72 -74.54
CA ASP A 828 11.03 110.87 -74.79
C ASP A 828 10.74 111.11 -76.30
N GLY A 829 10.64 110.04 -77.09
CA GLY A 829 10.34 110.08 -78.53
C GLY A 829 11.53 110.41 -79.45
N ALA A 830 12.73 110.62 -78.89
CA ALA A 830 13.96 110.86 -79.66
C ALA A 830 14.92 109.65 -79.61
N VAL A 831 15.52 109.32 -80.76
CA VAL A 831 16.52 108.25 -80.90
C VAL A 831 17.84 108.68 -80.23
N LEU A 832 18.31 107.91 -79.25
CA LEU A 832 19.55 108.15 -78.51
C LEU A 832 20.76 107.68 -79.33
N LYS A 833 21.60 108.62 -79.78
CA LYS A 833 22.89 108.34 -80.42
C LYS A 833 23.99 108.06 -79.39
N LEU A 834 23.75 107.09 -78.51
CA LEU A 834 24.70 106.66 -77.47
C LEU A 834 25.29 105.28 -77.83
N PRO A 835 26.53 104.98 -77.39
CA PRO A 835 27.06 103.63 -77.47
C PRO A 835 26.18 102.67 -76.65
N ILE A 836 26.00 101.46 -77.18
CA ILE A 836 25.21 100.40 -76.55
C ILE A 836 26.17 99.36 -75.99
N PHE A 837 25.99 99.03 -74.71
CA PHE A 837 26.77 98.03 -74.00
C PHE A 837 25.90 96.79 -73.79
N PHE A 838 26.44 95.60 -74.03
CA PHE A 838 25.75 94.33 -73.82
C PHE A 838 26.32 93.63 -72.60
N HIS A 839 25.43 93.07 -71.78
CA HIS A 839 25.73 92.36 -70.54
C HIS A 839 25.01 91.02 -70.54
N CYS A 840 25.59 90.02 -69.88
CA CYS A 840 25.00 88.69 -69.77
C CYS A 840 25.28 88.06 -68.39
N SER A 841 24.26 87.47 -67.79
CA SER A 841 24.34 86.53 -66.68
C SER A 841 24.38 85.09 -67.22
N VAL A 842 25.20 84.24 -66.61
CA VAL A 842 25.41 82.85 -67.07
C VAL A 842 25.41 81.86 -65.92
N PHE A 843 24.97 80.64 -66.20
CA PHE A 843 25.06 79.51 -65.27
C PHE A 843 25.89 78.38 -65.87
N ILE A 844 26.58 77.64 -65.00
CA ILE A 844 27.37 76.46 -65.35
C ILE A 844 26.70 75.26 -64.69
N CYS A 845 26.25 74.33 -65.51
CA CYS A 845 25.41 73.21 -65.10
C CYS A 845 26.09 71.88 -65.39
N ASP A 846 25.71 70.84 -64.65
CA ASP A 846 26.08 69.46 -64.99
C ASP A 846 25.37 69.06 -66.30
N ALA A 847 26.16 68.64 -67.29
CA ALA A 847 25.69 68.26 -68.62
C ALA A 847 24.87 66.96 -68.61
N ASN A 848 25.15 66.04 -67.68
CA ASN A 848 24.57 64.70 -67.64
C ASN A 848 23.38 64.57 -66.67
N GLN A 849 23.28 65.45 -65.66
CA GLN A 849 22.17 65.47 -64.72
C GLN A 849 21.77 66.91 -64.34
N PRO A 850 20.89 67.56 -65.13
CA PRO A 850 20.39 68.89 -64.81
C PRO A 850 19.28 68.74 -63.78
N LEU A 851 19.60 68.37 -62.54
CA LEU A 851 18.61 68.19 -61.47
C LEU A 851 18.27 69.51 -60.77
N ASP A 852 19.12 70.52 -60.89
CA ASP A 852 18.90 71.85 -60.32
C ASP A 852 17.91 72.67 -61.15
N SER A 853 16.98 73.35 -60.49
CA SER A 853 15.89 74.10 -61.12
C SER A 853 16.37 75.25 -62.01
N LEU A 854 17.52 75.85 -61.68
CA LEU A 854 18.18 76.91 -62.45
C LEU A 854 18.76 76.40 -63.78
N CYS A 855 19.21 75.14 -63.81
CA CYS A 855 19.75 74.47 -64.99
C CYS A 855 18.67 73.86 -65.90
N LYS A 856 17.40 74.02 -65.52
CA LYS A 856 16.20 73.59 -66.25
C LYS A 856 15.38 74.79 -66.75
N GLY A 857 16.04 75.89 -67.10
CA GLY A 857 15.38 77.11 -67.61
C GLY A 857 14.28 76.79 -68.62
N GLN A 858 13.24 77.63 -68.73
CA GLN A 858 12.01 77.29 -69.46
C GLN A 858 12.24 76.86 -70.92
N CYS A 859 13.30 77.34 -71.57
CA CYS A 859 13.68 76.98 -72.95
C CYS A 859 14.88 76.02 -73.06
N VAL A 860 15.38 75.49 -71.94
CA VAL A 860 16.47 74.50 -71.86
C VAL A 860 15.84 73.12 -71.58
N PRO A 861 15.62 72.22 -72.60
CA PRO A 861 16.39 72.04 -73.82
C PRO A 861 15.54 71.98 -75.11
N GLY A 862 15.08 73.12 -75.60
CA GLY A 862 14.49 73.23 -76.94
C GLY A 862 15.41 73.88 -77.97
N LYS A 863 16.17 74.92 -77.57
CA LYS A 863 16.93 75.76 -78.51
C LYS A 863 18.41 76.00 -78.17
N GLN A 864 18.80 75.93 -76.89
CA GLN A 864 20.20 76.11 -76.49
C GLN A 864 21.03 74.79 -76.50
N ARG A 865 20.39 73.61 -76.58
CA ARG A 865 21.05 72.28 -76.55
C ARG A 865 21.27 71.63 -77.92
N LEU A 866 20.94 72.29 -79.03
CA LEU A 866 21.05 71.68 -80.36
C LEU A 866 22.52 71.57 -80.79
N GLY A 867 23.13 70.45 -80.38
CA GLY A 867 24.48 70.01 -80.72
C GLY A 867 24.62 68.48 -80.67
N ASP A 868 23.52 67.72 -80.79
CA ASP A 868 23.53 66.26 -80.99
C ASP A 868 22.72 65.88 -82.24
N SER A 869 23.41 65.90 -83.38
CA SER A 869 23.20 65.00 -84.52
C SER A 869 24.48 64.89 -85.33
#